data_AF-A0A3C0DTE6-F1
#
_entry.id   AF-A0A3C0DTE6-F1
#
_cell.length_a   1.000
_cell.length_b   1.000
_cell.length_c   1.000
_cell.angle_alpha   90.00
_cell.angle_beta   90.00
_cell.angle_gamma   90.00
#
_symmetry.space_group_name_H-M   'P 1'
#
loop_
_entity.id
_entity.type
_entity.pdbx_description
1 polymer ?
#
loop_
_entity_poly.entity_id
_entity_poly.type
_entity_poly.pdbx_seq_one_letter_code
_entity_poly.pdbx_strand_id
1 'polypeptide(L)'
;MFQIQTYMKISSNLFALILITGWLPSKAQAQFRAGTIKVDVTPQTLPVIRNGGFLEATDNKVIDRLHARCLVLDDRVLRLAILVVDSCMLPRDLCDEVKRTASGKTGIPFNRILISATHSHSAPSAMNYCLGSRFDPRYRAFLPGKLVEAIVDANATLQPAKAAWGQVEAAEFTACRRWSFVKGNELVDPFGDKTVRANMHPGYSNENAVGPTGPVDPWLSFLSVQTADGRPLSVLANFSMHYFSGHPGVSADYAGFFSESLAKRVAPKDEAFVGMLSQGTSGDLWWGDYSLEKRRDWSMQEYTDQLVEKVVNRLAKLNYSTDVPLGMAEVRPEFFRRTPGEDRLQWARELISKMDGRRPSSRPEVYAEQAVWIHENPVEEVPLQAIRIGDLGITAIPCEVYALTGLKLKSASPFPLTFNISLANGSSGYIPPPEQHALGGYTTWPARTAGLEVNAEPRIVESCLKLLERVSGQRQKKYTEPLSSYARAVMTSKPAAFWRLGEQSGPTAVDASGNDHDARYEPGVTFHLPGYPDPLAREAHTSRAAHFAGGLVVAEVPATEAFTVEFWLWSGVMKSQQGQDICVADLGGLNLRILKVANIQDPVLSIAPGRIGSAYITPRRWHHVVFVNKSDNYQLWVNGKRHLDERSKEQKRNSLNTMKLFFGSSRDGLMEFGGKLDEIAFFNRALSEDEIRKHFKAAHSREEKQSSVEVKPLSPKESMSVTHVAEGFELQLVLAEPLVLDPVAFDWGPDGELWVAEMADYPMGMDNKGKYGGRVRLVTDSDDDGLYDKSTVFLDELSFPAGVMPWREGLLVAAAPILLYAEDTDSDGRADIRQTLFEGFYEGNQQLRINGLYWGLDNTVHCASGAHV
;
A
#
# COMPACT_ATOMS: atom_id res chain seq x y z
N MET A 1 -6.50 49.29 73.30
CA MET A 1 -6.27 48.82 74.69
C MET A 1 -5.31 47.64 74.63
N PHE A 2 -4.17 47.71 75.33
CA PHE A 2 -3.94 47.08 76.66
C PHE A 2 -4.10 45.54 76.62
N GLN A 3 -3.14 44.70 77.02
CA GLN A 3 -1.72 44.86 77.44
C GLN A 3 -1.06 43.43 77.43
N ILE A 4 0.18 43.08 77.81
CA ILE A 4 1.26 43.76 78.57
C ILE A 4 2.68 43.56 77.96
N GLN A 5 3.61 42.90 78.67
CA GLN A 5 5.04 42.68 78.37
C GLN A 5 5.37 41.17 78.63
N THR A 6 6.56 40.58 78.44
CA THR A 6 7.97 41.06 78.34
C THR A 6 8.75 40.05 77.41
N TYR A 7 10.08 39.92 77.25
CA TYR A 7 11.30 40.42 77.93
C TYR A 7 12.52 40.51 76.97
N MET A 8 13.59 41.09 77.50
CA MET A 8 15.05 40.97 77.22
C MET A 8 15.59 39.65 76.62
N LYS A 9 16.78 39.59 75.97
CA LYS A 9 17.74 40.58 75.38
C LYS A 9 18.89 39.81 74.68
N ILE A 10 19.57 40.44 73.69
CA ILE A 10 21.00 40.20 73.29
C ILE A 10 21.36 38.80 72.73
N SER A 11 22.21 38.62 71.70
CA SER A 11 22.60 39.46 70.56
C SER A 11 23.31 38.61 69.49
N SER A 12 23.27 39.05 68.22
CA SER A 12 24.31 38.85 67.19
C SER A 12 25.02 37.49 67.07
N ASN A 13 24.72 36.73 66.01
CA ASN A 13 25.76 36.23 65.11
C ASN A 13 25.21 35.98 63.70
N LEU A 14 26.09 36.02 62.70
CA LEU A 14 25.80 35.87 61.27
C LEU A 14 26.29 34.50 60.76
N PHE A 15 25.83 34.08 59.58
CA PHE A 15 26.23 32.87 58.85
C PHE A 15 25.88 31.50 59.48
N ALA A 16 24.78 30.92 58.98
CA ALA A 16 24.72 29.50 58.67
C ALA A 16 23.92 29.33 57.36
N LEU A 17 24.50 28.65 56.36
CA LEU A 17 23.85 28.40 55.07
C LEU A 17 22.91 27.19 55.21
N ILE A 18 21.59 27.40 55.18
CA ILE A 18 20.61 26.30 55.20
C ILE A 18 20.02 26.14 53.81
N LEU A 19 20.46 25.09 53.12
CA LEU A 19 19.78 24.54 51.94
C LEU A 19 18.43 23.97 52.37
N ILE A 20 17.36 24.76 52.21
CA ILE A 20 16.00 24.22 52.20
C ILE A 20 15.84 23.49 50.86
N THR A 21 16.17 22.19 50.85
CA THR A 21 15.85 21.26 49.76
C THR A 21 14.34 21.06 49.73
N GLY A 22 13.64 22.01 49.12
CA GLY A 22 12.21 21.96 48.94
C GLY A 22 11.81 20.67 48.25
N TRP A 23 11.14 19.78 49.00
CA TRP A 23 10.37 18.66 48.44
C TRP A 23 9.16 19.24 47.68
N LEU A 24 9.44 19.79 46.49
CA LEU A 24 8.48 19.75 45.42
C LEU A 24 8.12 18.27 45.24
N PRO A 25 6.83 17.87 45.32
CA PRO A 25 6.47 16.54 44.89
C PRO A 25 6.94 16.40 43.44
N SER A 26 7.75 15.37 43.16
CA SER A 26 8.11 15.06 41.79
C SER A 26 6.80 14.93 41.00
N LYS A 27 6.70 15.62 39.87
CA LYS A 27 5.54 15.44 38.98
C LYS A 27 5.48 13.95 38.69
N ALA A 28 4.42 13.29 39.15
CA ALA A 28 4.19 11.87 38.94
C ALA A 28 3.85 11.64 37.47
N GLN A 29 4.88 11.76 36.63
CA GLN A 29 4.77 11.65 35.18
C GLN A 29 4.30 10.23 34.89
N ALA A 30 3.11 10.14 34.27
CA ALA A 30 2.38 8.89 34.14
C ALA A 30 3.16 7.92 33.27
N GLN A 31 3.93 7.05 33.93
CA GLN A 31 4.87 6.17 33.26
C GLN A 31 4.11 5.11 32.49
N PHE A 32 4.13 5.23 31.16
CA PHE A 32 3.63 4.24 30.23
C PHE A 32 4.28 2.87 30.48
N ARG A 33 3.47 1.82 30.38
CA ARG A 33 3.85 0.44 30.63
C ARG A 33 3.29 -0.47 29.56
N ALA A 34 4.04 -1.53 29.30
CA ALA A 34 3.62 -2.63 28.46
C ALA A 34 3.98 -3.98 29.10
N GLY A 35 3.15 -4.97 28.84
CA GLY A 35 3.40 -6.37 29.17
C GLY A 35 3.00 -7.24 27.99
N THR A 36 3.77 -8.28 27.73
CA THR A 36 3.68 -9.12 26.53
C THR A 36 3.72 -10.59 26.91
N ILE A 37 3.11 -11.44 26.09
CA ILE A 37 3.29 -12.90 26.15
C ILE A 37 2.98 -13.56 24.81
N LYS A 38 3.58 -14.73 24.57
CA LYS A 38 3.21 -15.67 23.49
C LYS A 38 2.80 -17.00 24.14
N VAL A 39 1.52 -17.36 24.05
CA VAL A 39 0.95 -18.61 24.57
C VAL A 39 0.68 -19.57 23.42
N ASP A 40 0.97 -20.85 23.63
CA ASP A 40 0.74 -21.91 22.65
C ASP A 40 -0.75 -22.33 22.61
N VAL A 41 -1.33 -22.35 21.41
CA VAL A 41 -2.70 -22.81 21.14
C VAL A 41 -2.75 -23.96 20.13
N THR A 42 -1.64 -24.63 19.86
CA THR A 42 -1.57 -25.79 18.96
C THR A 42 -2.53 -26.91 19.45
N PRO A 43 -3.33 -27.54 18.57
CA PRO A 43 -4.31 -28.55 18.99
C PRO A 43 -3.64 -29.79 19.61
N GLN A 44 -4.13 -30.19 20.78
CA GLN A 44 -3.55 -31.31 21.56
C GLN A 44 -3.94 -32.70 21.04
N THR A 45 -4.92 -32.81 20.13
CA THR A 45 -5.35 -34.10 19.54
C THR A 45 -5.65 -33.94 18.07
N LEU A 46 -5.36 -34.97 17.27
CA LEU A 46 -5.52 -35.02 15.82
C LEU A 46 -6.34 -36.27 15.41
N PRO A 47 -7.00 -36.29 14.24
CA PRO A 47 -7.18 -35.15 13.33
C PRO A 47 -8.10 -34.08 13.92
N VAL A 48 -8.07 -32.88 13.36
CA VAL A 48 -8.95 -31.74 13.71
C VAL A 48 -9.75 -31.25 12.50
N ILE A 49 -10.92 -30.67 12.73
CA ILE A 49 -11.70 -29.99 11.66
C ILE A 49 -11.04 -28.66 11.31
N ARG A 50 -10.85 -28.39 10.01
CA ARG A 50 -10.37 -27.12 9.43
C ARG A 50 -11.54 -26.32 8.84
N ASN A 51 -11.48 -24.99 8.93
CA ASN A 51 -12.41 -24.06 8.27
C ASN A 51 -11.70 -23.18 7.22
N GLY A 52 -12.49 -22.40 6.47
CA GLY A 52 -12.00 -21.55 5.36
C GLY A 52 -12.30 -22.11 3.97
N GLY A 53 -12.34 -23.45 3.83
CA GLY A 53 -12.84 -24.12 2.63
C GLY A 53 -14.38 -24.11 2.52
N PHE A 54 -14.90 -24.23 1.29
CA PHE A 54 -16.36 -24.38 1.06
C PHE A 54 -16.92 -25.64 1.71
N LEU A 55 -16.21 -26.75 1.62
CA LEU A 55 -16.58 -28.05 2.19
C LEU A 55 -15.74 -28.31 3.46
N GLU A 56 -16.30 -29.07 4.39
CA GLU A 56 -15.61 -29.46 5.62
C GLU A 56 -14.41 -30.36 5.32
N ALA A 57 -13.26 -30.07 5.95
CA ALA A 57 -12.02 -30.82 5.79
C ALA A 57 -11.35 -31.05 7.15
N THR A 58 -10.42 -32.01 7.22
CA THR A 58 -9.69 -32.35 8.45
C THR A 58 -8.20 -32.51 8.22
N ASP A 59 -7.38 -32.03 9.16
CA ASP A 59 -5.92 -32.23 9.16
C ASP A 59 -5.48 -33.19 10.27
N ASN A 60 -4.57 -34.10 9.93
CA ASN A 60 -4.02 -35.12 10.82
C ASN A 60 -2.55 -34.88 11.23
N LYS A 61 -2.00 -33.71 10.87
CA LYS A 61 -0.59 -33.32 11.08
C LYS A 61 -0.52 -31.85 11.50
N VAL A 62 0.48 -31.50 12.32
CA VAL A 62 0.93 -30.12 12.54
C VAL A 62 2.19 -29.86 11.69
N ILE A 63 2.23 -28.73 11.01
CA ILE A 63 3.38 -28.23 10.23
C ILE A 63 4.21 -27.27 11.09
N ASP A 64 3.54 -26.32 11.74
CA ASP A 64 4.13 -25.32 12.62
C ASP A 64 3.14 -24.94 13.75
N ARG A 65 3.63 -24.27 14.80
CA ARG A 65 2.89 -24.09 16.06
C ARG A 65 1.99 -22.86 16.01
N LEU A 66 0.77 -23.02 16.51
CA LEU A 66 -0.20 -21.93 16.63
C LEU A 66 -0.03 -21.21 17.96
N HIS A 67 -0.13 -19.89 17.96
CA HIS A 67 -0.01 -19.08 19.16
C HIS A 67 -1.13 -18.05 19.33
N ALA A 68 -1.41 -17.72 20.58
CA ALA A 68 -2.10 -16.51 21.00
C ALA A 68 -1.05 -15.53 21.55
N ARG A 69 -0.91 -14.38 20.90
CA ARG A 69 0.10 -13.36 21.17
C ARG A 69 -0.59 -12.14 21.76
N CYS A 70 -0.21 -11.71 22.96
CA CYS A 70 -0.89 -10.63 23.67
C CYS A 70 0.05 -9.45 23.98
N LEU A 71 -0.49 -8.24 23.82
CA LEU A 71 0.09 -6.98 24.25
C LEU A 71 -0.91 -6.27 25.18
N VAL A 72 -0.50 -6.01 26.42
CA VAL A 72 -1.26 -5.21 27.40
C VAL A 72 -0.55 -3.86 27.58
N LEU A 73 -1.30 -2.77 27.45
CA LEU A 73 -0.80 -1.40 27.57
C LEU A 73 -1.48 -0.67 28.73
N ASP A 74 -0.73 0.13 29.48
CA ASP A 74 -1.19 0.88 30.65
C ASP A 74 -0.47 2.23 30.78
N ASP A 75 -1.21 3.34 30.71
CA ASP A 75 -0.69 4.72 30.90
C ASP A 75 -1.03 5.29 32.29
N ARG A 76 -1.33 4.41 33.25
CA ARG A 76 -1.90 4.70 34.58
C ARG A 76 -3.32 5.29 34.61
N VAL A 77 -3.87 5.78 33.50
CA VAL A 77 -5.25 6.30 33.40
C VAL A 77 -6.19 5.26 32.78
N LEU A 78 -5.68 4.53 31.78
CA LEU A 78 -6.36 3.48 31.04
C LEU A 78 -5.43 2.27 30.91
N ARG A 79 -6.02 1.07 31.02
CA ARG A 79 -5.39 -0.19 30.62
C ARG A 79 -6.24 -0.87 29.55
N LEU A 80 -5.58 -1.45 28.55
CA LEU A 80 -6.19 -2.24 27.48
C LEU A 80 -5.35 -3.48 27.14
N ALA A 81 -5.95 -4.44 26.45
CA ALA A 81 -5.29 -5.63 25.92
C ALA A 81 -5.62 -5.83 24.44
N ILE A 82 -4.60 -6.20 23.64
CA ILE A 82 -4.72 -6.60 22.24
C ILE A 82 -4.18 -8.03 22.11
N LEU A 83 -5.04 -8.97 21.72
CA LEU A 83 -4.73 -10.38 21.57
C LEU A 83 -4.90 -10.80 20.09
N VAL A 84 -3.81 -11.26 19.47
CA VAL A 84 -3.81 -11.79 18.09
C VAL A 84 -3.64 -13.31 18.15
N VAL A 85 -4.51 -14.05 17.48
CA VAL A 85 -4.62 -15.51 17.60
C VAL A 85 -4.46 -16.18 16.24
N ASP A 86 -3.58 -17.18 16.16
CA ASP A 86 -3.40 -18.02 14.98
C ASP A 86 -4.64 -18.90 14.74
N SER A 87 -5.60 -18.36 13.98
CA SER A 87 -6.92 -18.93 13.71
C SER A 87 -7.51 -18.41 12.40
N CYS A 88 -8.41 -19.16 11.75
CA CYS A 88 -9.18 -18.66 10.61
C CYS A 88 -10.24 -17.65 11.06
N MET A 89 -11.05 -18.01 12.06
CA MET A 89 -12.20 -17.24 12.55
C MET A 89 -12.45 -17.51 14.03
N LEU A 90 -12.77 -16.46 14.80
CA LEU A 90 -13.26 -16.55 16.17
C LEU A 90 -14.69 -15.98 16.24
N PRO A 91 -15.69 -16.71 16.77
CA PRO A 91 -17.05 -16.20 16.87
C PRO A 91 -17.25 -15.31 18.11
N ARG A 92 -18.26 -14.42 18.07
CA ARG A 92 -18.49 -13.39 19.11
C ARG A 92 -18.66 -13.98 20.51
N ASP A 93 -19.34 -15.13 20.64
CA ASP A 93 -19.55 -15.83 21.91
C ASP A 93 -18.23 -16.24 22.58
N LEU A 94 -17.27 -16.76 21.80
CA LEU A 94 -15.94 -17.17 22.26
C LEU A 94 -15.14 -15.94 22.70
N CYS A 95 -15.15 -14.88 21.88
CA CYS A 95 -14.49 -13.62 22.23
C CYS A 95 -15.07 -13.04 23.55
N ASP A 96 -16.39 -13.02 23.72
CA ASP A 96 -17.04 -12.45 24.90
C ASP A 96 -16.87 -13.33 26.16
N GLU A 97 -16.83 -14.65 26.02
CA GLU A 97 -16.47 -15.63 27.07
C GLU A 97 -15.06 -15.34 27.62
N VAL A 98 -14.09 -15.20 26.71
CA VAL A 98 -12.69 -14.87 27.05
C VAL A 98 -12.59 -13.48 27.66
N LYS A 99 -13.16 -12.45 27.01
CA LYS A 99 -13.15 -11.06 27.50
C LYS A 99 -13.69 -10.97 28.94
N ARG A 100 -14.83 -11.60 29.23
CA ARG A 100 -15.47 -11.57 30.54
C ARG A 100 -14.58 -12.23 31.61
N THR A 101 -14.00 -13.37 31.29
CA THR A 101 -13.15 -14.15 32.21
C THR A 101 -11.81 -13.46 32.46
N ALA A 102 -11.16 -12.94 31.41
CA ALA A 102 -9.92 -12.18 31.53
C ALA A 102 -10.13 -10.85 32.26
N SER A 103 -11.25 -10.16 32.02
CA SER A 103 -11.62 -8.93 32.71
C SER A 103 -11.72 -9.13 34.22
N GLY A 104 -12.43 -10.18 34.67
CA GLY A 104 -12.54 -10.51 36.09
C GLY A 104 -11.22 -10.90 36.77
N LYS A 105 -10.24 -11.41 36.01
CA LYS A 105 -8.90 -11.78 36.53
C LYS A 105 -7.88 -10.64 36.52
N THR A 106 -7.98 -9.68 35.60
CA THR A 106 -6.96 -8.63 35.37
C THR A 106 -7.38 -7.24 35.80
N GLY A 107 -8.69 -6.99 35.95
CA GLY A 107 -9.25 -5.64 36.11
C GLY A 107 -9.30 -4.83 34.82
N ILE A 108 -8.86 -5.36 33.67
CA ILE A 108 -9.03 -4.71 32.36
C ILE A 108 -10.52 -4.77 32.01
N PRO A 109 -11.21 -3.64 31.74
CA PRO A 109 -12.62 -3.66 31.37
C PRO A 109 -12.89 -4.49 30.11
N PHE A 110 -14.02 -5.19 30.07
CA PHE A 110 -14.47 -6.01 28.93
C PHE A 110 -14.38 -5.30 27.56
N ASN A 111 -14.76 -4.02 27.52
CA ASN A 111 -14.71 -3.16 26.32
C ASN A 111 -13.33 -2.52 26.06
N ARG A 112 -12.30 -2.89 26.83
CA ARG A 112 -10.89 -2.52 26.64
C ARG A 112 -10.00 -3.73 26.32
N ILE A 113 -10.61 -4.84 25.92
CA ILE A 113 -9.94 -6.03 25.39
C ILE A 113 -10.32 -6.13 23.91
N LEU A 114 -9.34 -6.39 23.04
CA LEU A 114 -9.50 -6.73 21.63
C LEU A 114 -8.95 -8.13 21.41
N ILE A 115 -9.71 -9.00 20.73
CA ILE A 115 -9.26 -10.34 20.33
C ILE A 115 -9.46 -10.51 18.82
N SER A 116 -8.41 -10.77 18.04
CA SER A 116 -8.48 -10.88 16.57
C SER A 116 -7.82 -12.14 16.03
N ALA A 117 -8.37 -12.69 14.95
CA ALA A 117 -7.78 -13.81 14.21
C ALA A 117 -6.72 -13.35 13.18
N THR A 118 -5.67 -14.14 12.94
CA THR A 118 -4.72 -13.93 11.83
C THR A 118 -5.26 -14.34 10.46
N HIS A 119 -6.40 -15.04 10.45
CA HIS A 119 -7.03 -15.64 9.27
C HIS A 119 -6.22 -16.77 8.61
N SER A 120 -5.46 -17.56 9.40
CA SER A 120 -4.89 -18.81 8.87
C SER A 120 -6.01 -19.80 8.49
N HIS A 121 -6.15 -20.09 7.20
CA HIS A 121 -7.05 -21.12 6.68
C HIS A 121 -6.64 -22.55 7.05
N SER A 122 -5.47 -22.76 7.66
CA SER A 122 -5.00 -24.06 8.17
C SER A 122 -5.00 -24.14 9.70
N ALA A 123 -5.75 -23.30 10.39
CA ALA A 123 -6.00 -23.45 11.81
C ALA A 123 -7.21 -24.39 12.09
N PRO A 124 -7.31 -25.02 13.27
CA PRO A 124 -8.49 -25.76 13.67
C PRO A 124 -9.69 -24.83 13.83
N SER A 125 -10.85 -25.31 13.39
CA SER A 125 -12.08 -24.52 13.34
C SER A 125 -12.62 -24.24 14.74
N ALA A 126 -12.71 -22.96 15.09
CA ALA A 126 -13.38 -22.48 16.31
C ALA A 126 -14.82 -21.99 16.08
N MET A 127 -15.33 -22.07 14.83
CA MET A 127 -16.59 -21.45 14.41
C MET A 127 -17.48 -22.40 13.58
N ASN A 128 -18.72 -22.62 14.02
CA ASN A 128 -19.75 -23.31 13.22
C ASN A 128 -20.24 -22.44 12.05
N TYR A 129 -20.66 -23.07 10.95
CA TYR A 129 -21.18 -22.41 9.73
C TYR A 129 -20.19 -21.40 9.12
N CYS A 130 -18.89 -21.63 9.32
CA CYS A 130 -17.84 -20.99 8.55
C CYS A 130 -17.77 -21.71 7.19
N LEU A 131 -18.56 -21.25 6.21
CA LEU A 131 -18.92 -22.02 5.02
C LEU A 131 -19.56 -23.37 5.41
N GLY A 132 -19.13 -24.49 4.82
CA GLY A 132 -19.62 -25.83 5.15
C GLY A 132 -18.99 -26.47 6.39
N SER A 133 -18.01 -25.81 7.03
CA SER A 133 -17.31 -26.36 8.21
C SER A 133 -18.05 -26.09 9.52
N ARG A 134 -18.08 -27.13 10.37
CA ARG A 134 -18.36 -27.02 11.81
C ARG A 134 -17.12 -26.54 12.59
N PHE A 135 -17.27 -26.25 13.88
CA PHE A 135 -16.13 -26.17 14.81
C PHE A 135 -15.62 -27.56 15.20
N ASP A 136 -14.34 -27.67 15.57
CA ASP A 136 -13.85 -28.85 16.30
C ASP A 136 -14.26 -28.73 17.78
N PRO A 137 -15.03 -29.68 18.34
CA PRO A 137 -15.57 -29.54 19.69
C PRO A 137 -14.51 -29.54 20.78
N ARG A 138 -13.37 -30.23 20.56
CA ARG A 138 -12.26 -30.26 21.52
C ARG A 138 -11.51 -28.94 21.47
N TYR A 139 -11.29 -28.39 20.28
CA TYR A 139 -10.62 -27.11 20.12
C TYR A 139 -11.44 -25.93 20.65
N ARG A 140 -12.77 -25.91 20.42
CA ARG A 140 -13.68 -24.90 20.99
C ARG A 140 -13.74 -24.92 22.52
N ALA A 141 -13.48 -26.07 23.15
CA ALA A 141 -13.36 -26.20 24.60
C ALA A 141 -11.95 -25.83 25.14
N PHE A 142 -10.89 -26.16 24.40
CA PHE A 142 -9.49 -25.89 24.77
C PHE A 142 -9.12 -24.40 24.64
N LEU A 143 -9.46 -23.79 23.50
CA LEU A 143 -8.96 -22.48 23.11
C LEU A 143 -9.28 -21.33 24.11
N PRO A 144 -10.51 -21.19 24.65
CA PRO A 144 -10.84 -20.06 25.53
C PRO A 144 -9.94 -19.96 26.76
N GLY A 145 -9.58 -21.10 27.36
CA GLY A 145 -8.66 -21.15 28.50
C GLY A 145 -7.30 -20.54 28.18
N LYS A 146 -6.73 -20.87 27.02
CA LYS A 146 -5.45 -20.32 26.55
C LYS A 146 -5.52 -18.85 26.15
N LEU A 147 -6.65 -18.38 25.63
CA LEU A 147 -6.82 -16.94 25.35
C LEU A 147 -6.95 -16.11 26.65
N VAL A 148 -7.54 -16.68 27.70
CA VAL A 148 -7.56 -16.06 29.05
C VAL A 148 -6.17 -16.07 29.68
N GLU A 149 -5.43 -17.18 29.58
CA GLU A 149 -4.02 -17.31 30.01
C GLU A 149 -3.17 -16.18 29.40
N ALA A 150 -3.22 -16.01 28.08
CA ALA A 150 -2.46 -14.98 27.36
C ALA A 150 -2.74 -13.54 27.85
N ILE A 151 -3.99 -13.19 28.14
CA ILE A 151 -4.34 -11.83 28.63
C ILE A 151 -3.92 -11.64 30.09
N VAL A 152 -4.04 -12.68 30.93
CA VAL A 152 -3.64 -12.63 32.34
C VAL A 152 -2.14 -12.48 32.49
N ASP A 153 -1.37 -13.28 31.74
CA ASP A 153 0.09 -13.34 31.87
C ASP A 153 0.75 -12.09 31.26
N ALA A 154 0.25 -11.58 30.12
CA ALA A 154 0.70 -10.29 29.59
C ALA A 154 0.32 -9.10 30.51
N ASN A 155 -0.77 -9.18 31.27
CA ASN A 155 -1.07 -8.18 32.31
C ASN A 155 -0.14 -8.32 33.53
N ALA A 156 0.39 -9.52 33.81
CA ALA A 156 1.36 -9.75 34.88
C ALA A 156 2.77 -9.25 34.52
N THR A 157 3.16 -9.24 33.24
CA THR A 157 4.49 -8.77 32.76
C THR A 157 4.57 -7.24 32.54
N LEU A 158 3.58 -6.46 33.00
CA LEU A 158 3.47 -5.00 32.87
C LEU A 158 4.67 -4.23 33.49
N GLN A 159 5.61 -3.81 32.65
CA GLN A 159 6.83 -3.09 33.03
C GLN A 159 6.94 -1.71 32.35
N PRO A 160 7.77 -0.78 32.86
CA PRO A 160 8.02 0.52 32.23
C PRO A 160 8.45 0.40 30.77
N ALA A 161 7.78 1.14 29.88
CA ALA A 161 7.91 0.98 28.44
C ALA A 161 7.98 2.31 27.70
N LYS A 162 8.28 2.22 26.40
CA LYS A 162 8.20 3.30 25.41
C LYS A 162 7.72 2.73 24.08
N ALA A 163 6.98 3.51 23.29
CA ALA A 163 6.40 3.04 22.03
C ALA A 163 6.72 3.95 20.85
N ALA A 164 6.70 3.37 19.66
CA ALA A 164 6.79 4.06 18.37
C ALA A 164 5.84 3.40 17.38
N TRP A 165 5.33 4.14 16.39
CA TRP A 165 4.46 3.61 15.35
C TRP A 165 4.88 4.11 13.98
N GLY A 166 4.51 3.36 12.94
CA GLY A 166 4.86 3.72 11.57
C GLY A 166 4.13 2.87 10.53
N GLN A 167 4.42 3.18 9.27
CA GLN A 167 4.06 2.35 8.14
C GLN A 167 5.17 2.35 7.10
N VAL A 168 5.12 1.34 6.24
CA VAL A 168 5.92 1.21 5.02
C VAL A 168 5.02 0.76 3.88
N GLU A 169 5.37 1.13 2.65
CA GLU A 169 4.65 0.67 1.47
C GLU A 169 5.09 -0.75 1.10
N ALA A 170 4.11 -1.63 0.91
CA ALA A 170 4.25 -3.02 0.53
C ALA A 170 3.20 -3.38 -0.56
N ALA A 171 2.92 -2.43 -1.46
CA ALA A 171 1.97 -2.59 -2.57
C ALA A 171 2.27 -3.79 -3.46
N GLU A 172 3.55 -4.17 -3.58
CA GLU A 172 3.99 -5.31 -4.35
C GLU A 172 3.72 -6.67 -3.66
N PHE A 173 3.27 -6.69 -2.40
CA PHE A 173 2.97 -7.89 -1.62
C PHE A 173 1.46 -8.21 -1.52
N THR A 174 0.57 -7.38 -2.07
CA THR A 174 -0.88 -7.60 -2.01
C THR A 174 -1.61 -6.94 -3.19
N ALA A 175 -2.61 -7.63 -3.76
CA ALA A 175 -3.38 -7.18 -4.92
C ALA A 175 -4.84 -7.62 -4.85
N CYS A 176 -5.73 -6.90 -5.54
CA CYS A 176 -7.16 -7.21 -5.56
C CYS A 176 -7.43 -8.54 -6.29
N ARG A 177 -7.97 -9.51 -5.54
CA ARG A 177 -8.27 -10.88 -5.97
C ARG A 177 -9.67 -11.02 -6.58
N ARG A 178 -10.51 -9.98 -6.45
CA ARG A 178 -11.87 -9.90 -6.98
C ARG A 178 -11.88 -9.16 -8.31
N TRP A 179 -12.28 -9.84 -9.38
CA TRP A 179 -12.31 -9.26 -10.72
C TRP A 179 -13.70 -9.38 -11.35
N SER A 180 -14.09 -8.35 -12.09
CA SER A 180 -15.32 -8.29 -12.89
C SER A 180 -15.16 -9.04 -14.22
N PHE A 181 -16.29 -9.51 -14.74
CA PHE A 181 -16.41 -10.28 -15.97
C PHE A 181 -17.21 -9.54 -17.06
N VAL A 182 -17.03 -9.96 -18.31
CA VAL A 182 -17.78 -9.45 -19.46
C VAL A 182 -19.28 -9.81 -19.32
N LYS A 183 -20.19 -8.88 -19.66
CA LYS A 183 -21.64 -9.13 -19.72
C LYS A 183 -21.97 -10.30 -20.66
N GLY A 184 -22.90 -11.16 -20.24
CA GLY A 184 -23.29 -12.38 -20.96
C GLY A 184 -22.43 -13.61 -20.61
N ASN A 185 -21.26 -13.39 -19.99
CA ASN A 185 -20.34 -14.43 -19.52
C ASN A 185 -20.38 -14.56 -17.97
N GLU A 186 -21.50 -14.22 -17.34
CA GLU A 186 -21.73 -14.41 -15.91
C GLU A 186 -21.63 -15.90 -15.54
N LEU A 187 -20.93 -16.21 -14.43
CA LEU A 187 -20.96 -17.57 -13.88
C LEU A 187 -22.30 -17.83 -13.17
N VAL A 188 -22.61 -19.12 -13.01
CA VAL A 188 -23.73 -19.57 -12.19
C VAL A 188 -23.33 -19.54 -10.71
N ASP A 189 -24.21 -19.01 -9.87
CA ASP A 189 -24.04 -18.95 -8.41
C ASP A 189 -24.44 -20.29 -7.72
N PRO A 190 -24.37 -20.44 -6.39
CA PRO A 190 -24.79 -21.66 -5.70
C PRO A 190 -26.30 -21.94 -5.78
N PHE A 191 -27.08 -21.03 -6.34
CA PHE A 191 -28.54 -21.03 -6.32
C PHE A 191 -29.16 -21.49 -7.66
N GLY A 192 -28.38 -21.44 -8.74
CA GLY A 192 -28.78 -21.81 -10.10
C GLY A 192 -28.81 -20.63 -11.07
N ASP A 193 -28.58 -19.42 -10.58
CA ASP A 193 -28.81 -18.16 -11.30
C ASP A 193 -27.49 -17.59 -11.87
N LYS A 194 -27.54 -17.01 -13.08
CA LYS A 194 -26.37 -16.35 -13.73
C LYS A 194 -26.12 -14.94 -13.17
N THR A 195 -25.82 -14.84 -11.89
CA THR A 195 -25.66 -13.55 -11.18
C THR A 195 -24.21 -13.09 -11.01
N VAL A 196 -23.22 -13.92 -11.38
CA VAL A 196 -21.82 -13.71 -11.01
C VAL A 196 -21.07 -12.86 -12.04
N ARG A 197 -21.26 -11.54 -11.93
CA ARG A 197 -20.53 -10.51 -12.69
C ARG A 197 -19.12 -10.23 -12.16
N ALA A 198 -18.80 -10.63 -10.94
CA ALA A 198 -17.45 -10.58 -10.40
C ALA A 198 -17.13 -11.77 -9.51
N ASN A 199 -15.94 -12.34 -9.66
CA ASN A 199 -15.49 -13.54 -8.96
C ASN A 199 -14.17 -13.32 -8.21
N MET A 200 -14.00 -14.07 -7.11
CA MET A 200 -12.69 -14.20 -6.46
C MET A 200 -11.82 -15.17 -7.25
N HIS A 201 -10.53 -14.88 -7.38
CA HIS A 201 -9.55 -15.74 -8.04
C HIS A 201 -9.89 -16.04 -9.52
N PRO A 202 -9.93 -15.00 -10.41
CA PRO A 202 -10.27 -15.16 -11.83
C PRO A 202 -9.31 -16.06 -12.63
N GLY A 203 -8.08 -16.27 -12.14
CA GLY A 203 -7.01 -16.92 -12.91
C GLY A 203 -6.22 -15.93 -13.76
N TYR A 204 -4.97 -16.29 -14.05
CA TYR A 204 -4.06 -15.48 -14.86
C TYR A 204 -4.44 -15.55 -16.33
N SER A 205 -4.25 -14.44 -17.06
CA SER A 205 -4.56 -14.33 -18.50
C SER A 205 -6.01 -14.69 -18.91
N ASN A 206 -6.96 -14.68 -17.96
CA ASN A 206 -8.37 -14.98 -18.24
C ASN A 206 -9.01 -13.90 -19.12
N GLU A 207 -9.43 -14.28 -20.34
CA GLU A 207 -10.07 -13.40 -21.33
C GLU A 207 -11.40 -12.80 -20.86
N ASN A 208 -12.11 -13.48 -19.95
CA ASN A 208 -13.36 -13.00 -19.39
C ASN A 208 -13.14 -11.92 -18.31
N ALA A 209 -11.95 -11.84 -17.71
CA ALA A 209 -11.66 -10.92 -16.62
C ALA A 209 -11.32 -9.52 -17.14
N VAL A 210 -12.19 -8.53 -16.91
CA VAL A 210 -11.98 -7.17 -17.43
C VAL A 210 -11.16 -6.30 -16.47
N GLY A 211 -11.40 -6.35 -15.17
CA GLY A 211 -10.58 -5.61 -14.20
C GLY A 211 -10.84 -5.99 -12.75
N PRO A 212 -9.95 -5.58 -11.81
CA PRO A 212 -10.23 -5.68 -10.39
C PRO A 212 -11.45 -4.83 -10.03
N THR A 213 -12.22 -5.22 -9.01
CA THR A 213 -13.43 -4.49 -8.57
C THR A 213 -13.18 -3.49 -7.45
N GLY A 214 -11.96 -3.40 -6.92
CA GLY A 214 -11.61 -2.50 -5.81
C GLY A 214 -10.13 -2.10 -5.81
N PRO A 215 -9.75 -1.12 -4.98
CA PRO A 215 -8.37 -0.70 -4.78
C PRO A 215 -7.54 -1.73 -4.00
N VAL A 216 -6.27 -1.40 -3.79
CA VAL A 216 -5.37 -2.10 -2.87
C VAL A 216 -5.09 -1.19 -1.68
N ASP A 217 -5.00 -1.76 -0.46
CA ASP A 217 -4.44 -1.09 0.71
C ASP A 217 -2.98 -1.53 0.88
N PRO A 218 -2.00 -0.72 0.45
CA PRO A 218 -0.61 -1.16 0.31
C PRO A 218 0.21 -1.06 1.61
N TRP A 219 -0.40 -0.55 2.69
CA TRP A 219 0.34 -0.14 3.89
C TRP A 219 0.55 -1.27 4.87
N LEU A 220 1.81 -1.66 5.05
CA LEU A 220 2.27 -2.46 6.19
C LEU A 220 2.49 -1.50 7.37
N SER A 221 1.47 -1.37 8.22
CA SER A 221 1.48 -0.49 9.39
C SER A 221 1.87 -1.27 10.65
N PHE A 222 2.47 -0.61 11.63
CA PHE A 222 2.88 -1.28 12.88
C PHE A 222 3.00 -0.35 14.09
N LEU A 223 2.85 -0.96 15.27
CA LEU A 223 3.20 -0.44 16.60
C LEU A 223 4.37 -1.25 17.15
N SER A 224 5.43 -0.57 17.58
CA SER A 224 6.58 -1.15 18.26
C SER A 224 6.65 -0.70 19.70
N VAL A 225 7.03 -1.61 20.59
CA VAL A 225 7.15 -1.36 22.02
C VAL A 225 8.46 -1.91 22.56
N GLN A 226 9.16 -1.08 23.32
CA GLN A 226 10.39 -1.42 24.02
C GLN A 226 10.21 -1.20 25.53
N THR A 227 11.08 -1.80 26.34
CA THR A 227 11.30 -1.36 27.73
C THR A 227 11.80 0.09 27.78
N ALA A 228 11.74 0.74 28.94
CA ALA A 228 12.30 2.08 29.13
C ALA A 228 13.79 2.17 28.70
N ASP A 229 14.60 1.17 29.01
CA ASP A 229 16.02 1.06 28.63
C ASP A 229 16.23 0.76 27.13
N GLY A 230 15.23 0.22 26.41
CA GLY A 230 15.27 0.05 24.95
C GLY A 230 15.29 -1.38 24.44
N ARG A 231 15.27 -2.39 25.31
CA ARG A 231 15.10 -3.78 24.91
C ARG A 231 13.73 -3.98 24.23
N PRO A 232 13.66 -4.57 23.02
CA PRO A 232 12.39 -4.85 22.36
C PRO A 232 11.47 -5.74 23.21
N LEU A 233 10.18 -5.40 23.30
CA LEU A 233 9.15 -6.22 23.95
C LEU A 233 8.18 -6.83 22.93
N SER A 234 7.73 -6.05 21.95
CA SER A 234 6.83 -6.52 20.90
C SER A 234 6.80 -5.60 19.69
N VAL A 235 6.44 -6.16 18.54
CA VAL A 235 5.98 -5.40 17.38
C VAL A 235 4.66 -5.98 16.89
N LEU A 236 3.60 -5.18 16.95
CA LEU A 236 2.29 -5.47 16.37
C LEU A 236 2.21 -4.85 14.98
N ALA A 237 2.34 -5.67 13.94
CA ALA A 237 2.10 -5.29 12.57
C ALA A 237 0.62 -5.51 12.16
N ASN A 238 0.21 -4.84 11.09
CA ASN A 238 -1.08 -4.98 10.43
C ASN A 238 -0.85 -4.96 8.91
N PHE A 239 -1.35 -5.95 8.19
CA PHE A 239 -1.20 -6.00 6.73
C PHE A 239 -2.39 -6.61 6.01
N SER A 240 -2.77 -5.98 4.90
CA SER A 240 -3.99 -6.28 4.15
C SER A 240 -3.75 -7.37 3.09
N MET A 241 -3.45 -8.59 3.53
CA MET A 241 -3.32 -9.80 2.69
C MET A 241 -4.01 -11.00 3.37
N HIS A 242 -4.78 -11.79 2.62
CA HIS A 242 -5.76 -12.73 3.18
C HIS A 242 -5.16 -14.03 3.80
N TYR A 243 -4.44 -14.84 3.03
CA TYR A 243 -3.58 -15.96 3.50
C TYR A 243 -2.67 -16.41 2.35
N PHE A 244 -1.56 -17.12 2.66
CA PHE A 244 -0.59 -17.57 1.66
C PHE A 244 -0.90 -18.94 1.07
N SER A 245 -1.32 -19.90 1.92
CA SER A 245 -1.69 -21.29 1.55
C SER A 245 -0.51 -22.20 1.14
N GLY A 246 -0.82 -23.47 0.87
CA GLY A 246 0.08 -24.43 0.23
C GLY A 246 0.71 -25.51 1.13
N HIS A 247 0.33 -25.58 2.41
CA HIS A 247 0.87 -26.53 3.39
C HIS A 247 -0.09 -27.70 3.71
N PRO A 248 0.40 -28.94 3.88
CA PRO A 248 -0.42 -30.12 4.15
C PRO A 248 -0.55 -30.42 5.66
N GLY A 249 -1.26 -29.55 6.39
CA GLY A 249 -1.56 -29.76 7.82
C GLY A 249 -1.84 -28.45 8.56
N VAL A 250 -1.97 -28.55 9.89
CA VAL A 250 -2.21 -27.41 10.78
C VAL A 250 -1.02 -26.45 10.75
N SER A 251 -1.28 -25.16 10.52
CA SER A 251 -0.28 -24.10 10.34
C SER A 251 -0.81 -22.73 10.76
N ALA A 252 0.06 -21.86 11.25
CA ALA A 252 -0.21 -20.44 11.49
C ALA A 252 -0.07 -19.57 10.21
N ASP A 253 0.27 -20.19 9.08
CA ASP A 253 0.45 -19.56 7.75
C ASP A 253 1.47 -18.40 7.80
N TYR A 254 1.44 -17.48 6.83
CA TYR A 254 2.41 -16.38 6.71
C TYR A 254 2.41 -15.44 7.93
N ALA A 255 1.30 -15.32 8.65
CA ALA A 255 1.20 -14.45 9.83
C ALA A 255 1.98 -15.02 11.03
N GLY A 256 1.93 -16.35 11.21
CA GLY A 256 2.81 -17.06 12.13
C GLY A 256 4.28 -16.92 11.71
N PHE A 257 4.58 -17.23 10.45
CA PHE A 257 5.97 -17.19 9.96
C PHE A 257 6.59 -15.78 10.07
N PHE A 258 5.87 -14.74 9.64
CA PHE A 258 6.27 -13.34 9.82
C PHE A 258 6.54 -13.00 11.29
N SER A 259 5.67 -13.45 12.21
CA SER A 259 5.82 -13.19 13.64
C SER A 259 7.12 -13.79 14.21
N GLU A 260 7.48 -15.00 13.77
CA GLU A 260 8.70 -15.68 14.22
C GLU A 260 9.97 -15.20 13.49
N SER A 261 9.90 -14.84 12.19
CA SER A 261 11.01 -14.18 11.48
C SER A 261 11.30 -12.78 12.04
N LEU A 262 10.26 -12.00 12.37
CA LEU A 262 10.41 -10.70 13.02
C LEU A 262 11.06 -10.83 14.39
N ALA A 263 10.71 -11.85 15.18
CA ALA A 263 11.36 -12.14 16.45
C ALA A 263 12.85 -12.46 16.30
N LYS A 264 13.20 -13.38 15.37
CA LYS A 264 14.60 -13.69 15.04
C LYS A 264 15.40 -12.47 14.57
N ARG A 265 14.77 -11.55 13.83
CA ARG A 265 15.45 -10.39 13.22
C ARG A 265 15.60 -9.19 14.16
N VAL A 266 14.61 -8.94 15.03
CA VAL A 266 14.59 -7.82 16.00
C VAL A 266 15.26 -8.19 17.31
N ALA A 267 15.11 -9.44 17.76
CA ALA A 267 15.52 -9.88 19.10
C ALA A 267 16.10 -11.32 19.10
N PRO A 268 17.18 -11.61 18.32
CA PRO A 268 17.72 -12.97 18.11
C PRO A 268 18.20 -13.73 19.37
N LYS A 269 18.17 -13.11 20.56
CA LYS A 269 18.61 -13.67 21.84
C LYS A 269 17.60 -13.46 22.98
N ASP A 270 16.40 -12.98 22.69
CA ASP A 270 15.36 -12.72 23.69
C ASP A 270 14.04 -13.40 23.29
N GLU A 271 13.83 -14.61 23.81
CA GLU A 271 12.64 -15.42 23.54
C GLU A 271 11.34 -14.80 24.11
N ALA A 272 11.44 -13.77 24.96
CA ALA A 272 10.28 -13.04 25.48
C ALA A 272 9.79 -11.93 24.53
N PHE A 273 10.48 -11.65 23.42
CA PHE A 273 10.00 -10.72 22.40
C PHE A 273 8.81 -11.31 21.62
N VAL A 274 7.75 -10.51 21.48
CA VAL A 274 6.51 -10.92 20.80
C VAL A 274 6.31 -10.15 19.50
N GLY A 275 6.79 -10.71 18.39
CA GLY A 275 6.36 -10.30 17.04
C GLY A 275 4.93 -10.75 16.77
N MET A 276 4.11 -9.92 16.14
CA MET A 276 2.69 -10.19 15.87
C MET A 276 2.28 -9.64 14.50
N LEU A 277 1.46 -10.37 13.75
CA LEU A 277 0.77 -9.84 12.56
C LEU A 277 -0.75 -9.96 12.71
N SER A 278 -1.42 -8.81 12.77
CA SER A 278 -2.87 -8.70 12.73
C SER A 278 -3.38 -8.57 11.28
N GLN A 279 -4.61 -9.03 11.03
CA GLN A 279 -5.23 -8.88 9.70
C GLN A 279 -5.58 -7.44 9.38
N GLY A 280 -5.09 -6.96 8.23
CA GLY A 280 -5.57 -5.72 7.60
C GLY A 280 -6.91 -5.93 6.89
N THR A 281 -7.25 -5.04 5.96
CA THR A 281 -8.50 -5.13 5.19
C THR A 281 -8.31 -5.98 3.94
N SER A 282 -8.31 -7.30 4.14
CA SER A 282 -7.94 -8.31 3.15
C SER A 282 -9.10 -9.07 2.50
N GLY A 283 -10.36 -8.68 2.74
CA GLY A 283 -11.53 -9.41 2.24
C GLY A 283 -11.51 -9.65 0.72
N ASP A 284 -11.06 -8.65 -0.04
CA ASP A 284 -10.90 -8.70 -1.50
C ASP A 284 -9.43 -8.70 -1.97
N LEU A 285 -8.44 -8.83 -1.07
CA LEU A 285 -7.01 -8.80 -1.40
C LEU A 285 -6.32 -10.15 -1.15
N TRP A 286 -5.28 -10.46 -1.90
CA TRP A 286 -4.35 -11.58 -1.61
C TRP A 286 -2.98 -11.29 -2.21
N TRP A 287 -1.99 -12.14 -1.94
CA TRP A 287 -0.60 -11.90 -2.36
C TRP A 287 -0.35 -11.98 -3.88
N GLY A 288 -1.22 -12.62 -4.66
CA GLY A 288 -1.03 -12.85 -6.10
C GLY A 288 -1.63 -11.75 -6.97
N ASP A 289 -0.95 -11.34 -8.04
CA ASP A 289 -1.42 -10.26 -8.90
C ASP A 289 -1.95 -10.79 -10.25
N TYR A 290 -3.28 -10.89 -10.39
CA TYR A 290 -3.95 -11.32 -11.62
C TYR A 290 -3.91 -10.30 -12.77
N SER A 291 -3.32 -9.11 -12.57
CA SER A 291 -3.01 -8.21 -13.68
C SER A 291 -1.80 -8.67 -14.49
N LEU A 292 -0.93 -9.49 -13.89
CA LEU A 292 0.22 -10.11 -14.53
C LEU A 292 -0.19 -11.30 -15.42
N GLU A 293 0.69 -11.64 -16.37
CA GLU A 293 0.49 -12.78 -17.29
C GLU A 293 0.53 -14.14 -16.55
N LYS A 294 1.31 -14.22 -15.46
CA LYS A 294 1.52 -15.42 -14.63
C LYS A 294 1.73 -15.07 -13.16
N ARG A 295 1.56 -16.08 -12.29
CA ARG A 295 1.89 -16.06 -10.86
C ARG A 295 3.36 -15.68 -10.64
N ARG A 296 3.64 -14.85 -9.63
CA ARG A 296 5.00 -14.66 -9.10
C ARG A 296 5.46 -15.93 -8.39
N ASP A 297 6.69 -16.35 -8.67
CA ASP A 297 7.30 -17.51 -8.05
C ASP A 297 8.18 -17.03 -6.90
N TRP A 298 7.69 -17.24 -5.67
CA TRP A 298 8.35 -16.90 -4.42
C TRP A 298 7.85 -17.84 -3.32
N SER A 299 8.69 -18.11 -2.33
CA SER A 299 8.32 -18.96 -1.18
C SER A 299 7.57 -18.16 -0.11
N MET A 300 6.82 -18.84 0.77
CA MET A 300 6.18 -18.18 1.93
C MET A 300 7.21 -17.49 2.82
N GLN A 301 8.36 -18.13 3.02
CA GLN A 301 9.48 -17.59 3.79
C GLN A 301 10.01 -16.29 3.15
N GLU A 302 10.39 -16.35 1.88
CA GLU A 302 10.91 -15.20 1.12
C GLU A 302 9.94 -14.01 1.13
N TYR A 303 8.66 -14.29 0.89
CA TYR A 303 7.58 -13.32 0.99
C TYR A 303 7.53 -12.64 2.37
N THR A 304 7.60 -13.41 3.46
CA THR A 304 7.58 -12.85 4.82
C THR A 304 8.88 -12.17 5.22
N ASP A 305 10.04 -12.69 4.80
CA ASP A 305 11.34 -12.15 5.21
C ASP A 305 11.58 -10.77 4.54
N GLN A 306 11.12 -10.58 3.30
CA GLN A 306 11.10 -9.25 2.66
C GLN A 306 10.14 -8.25 3.36
N LEU A 307 8.96 -8.70 3.82
CA LEU A 307 8.05 -7.88 4.64
C LEU A 307 8.67 -7.52 5.99
N VAL A 308 9.38 -8.45 6.64
CA VAL A 308 10.11 -8.23 7.89
C VAL A 308 11.23 -7.20 7.69
N GLU A 309 12.03 -7.32 6.62
CA GLU A 309 13.05 -6.31 6.30
C GLU A 309 12.47 -4.91 6.11
N LYS A 310 11.34 -4.75 5.39
CA LYS A 310 10.68 -3.44 5.28
C LYS A 310 10.34 -2.84 6.66
N VAL A 311 9.84 -3.65 7.59
CA VAL A 311 9.52 -3.20 8.96
C VAL A 311 10.79 -2.86 9.73
N VAL A 312 11.79 -3.75 9.76
CA VAL A 312 13.04 -3.58 10.51
C VAL A 312 13.82 -2.34 10.06
N ASN A 313 13.96 -2.13 8.75
CA ASN A 313 14.62 -0.96 8.18
C ASN A 313 13.88 0.37 8.43
N ARG A 314 12.59 0.32 8.79
CA ARG A 314 11.83 1.49 9.27
C ARG A 314 11.90 1.65 10.79
N LEU A 315 11.85 0.56 11.56
CA LEU A 315 12.00 0.57 13.02
C LEU A 315 13.31 1.21 13.48
N ALA A 316 14.41 0.95 12.77
CA ALA A 316 15.71 1.57 13.00
C ALA A 316 15.74 3.11 12.82
N LYS A 317 14.66 3.71 12.30
CA LYS A 317 14.53 5.14 11.96
C LYS A 317 13.36 5.81 12.70
N LEU A 318 12.90 5.23 13.82
CA LEU A 318 11.80 5.76 14.63
C LEU A 318 12.24 6.13 16.05
N ASN A 319 11.82 7.31 16.50
CA ASN A 319 11.95 7.74 17.88
C ASN A 319 10.82 7.12 18.73
N TYR A 320 11.15 6.67 19.95
CA TYR A 320 10.20 6.05 20.88
C TYR A 320 9.83 7.03 21.99
N SER A 321 8.53 7.20 22.23
CA SER A 321 7.98 8.06 23.28
C SER A 321 7.64 7.27 24.55
N THR A 322 7.87 7.86 25.72
CA THR A 322 7.29 7.43 27.02
C THR A 322 5.97 8.13 27.32
N ASP A 323 5.64 9.23 26.61
CA ASP A 323 4.33 9.87 26.61
C ASP A 323 3.48 9.26 25.48
N VAL A 324 2.59 8.34 25.86
CA VAL A 324 1.78 7.52 24.94
C VAL A 324 0.36 7.43 25.52
N PRO A 325 -0.45 8.50 25.42
CA PRO A 325 -1.81 8.50 25.95
C PRO A 325 -2.68 7.44 25.28
N LEU A 326 -3.43 6.68 26.09
CA LEU A 326 -4.27 5.59 25.65
C LEU A 326 -5.76 5.96 25.66
N GLY A 327 -6.47 5.54 24.62
CA GLY A 327 -7.92 5.67 24.52
C GLY A 327 -8.52 4.40 23.94
N MET A 328 -9.68 3.96 24.42
CA MET A 328 -10.39 2.83 23.83
C MET A 328 -11.90 2.93 24.06
N ALA A 329 -12.68 2.69 23.01
CA ALA A 329 -14.14 2.72 23.03
C ALA A 329 -14.72 1.59 22.17
N GLU A 330 -15.89 1.09 22.57
CA GLU A 330 -16.67 0.04 21.87
C GLU A 330 -18.10 0.53 21.65
N VAL A 331 -18.72 0.14 20.53
CA VAL A 331 -20.18 0.08 20.36
C VAL A 331 -20.60 -1.26 19.76
N ARG A 332 -21.85 -1.67 20.03
CA ARG A 332 -22.46 -2.92 19.56
C ARG A 332 -23.74 -2.65 18.76
N PRO A 333 -23.65 -2.04 17.56
CA PRO A 333 -24.79 -1.93 16.65
C PRO A 333 -25.32 -3.30 16.22
N GLU A 334 -26.65 -3.41 16.11
CA GLU A 334 -27.34 -4.52 15.47
C GLU A 334 -27.52 -4.28 13.96
N PHE A 335 -27.39 -5.35 13.18
CA PHE A 335 -27.58 -5.37 11.73
C PHE A 335 -28.52 -6.50 11.33
N PHE A 336 -29.38 -6.26 10.35
CA PHE A 336 -30.19 -7.33 9.76
C PHE A 336 -29.34 -8.18 8.82
N ARG A 337 -29.62 -9.48 8.76
CA ARG A 337 -29.15 -10.36 7.68
C ARG A 337 -30.15 -10.31 6.52
N ARG A 338 -29.65 -10.47 5.29
CA ARG A 338 -30.45 -10.73 4.08
C ARG A 338 -31.05 -12.14 4.19
N THR A 339 -32.22 -12.26 4.81
CA THR A 339 -32.92 -13.54 4.92
C THR A 339 -33.45 -14.02 3.55
N PRO A 340 -33.56 -15.34 3.31
CA PRO A 340 -34.23 -15.87 2.13
C PRO A 340 -35.74 -15.61 2.18
N GLY A 341 -36.35 -15.43 0.99
CA GLY A 341 -37.80 -15.58 0.81
C GLY A 341 -38.21 -17.07 0.73
N GLU A 342 -39.52 -17.34 0.77
CA GLU A 342 -40.05 -18.71 0.92
C GLU A 342 -39.57 -19.69 -0.16
N ASP A 343 -39.54 -19.32 -1.44
CA ASP A 343 -39.06 -20.21 -2.53
C ASP A 343 -37.62 -20.69 -2.29
N ARG A 344 -36.75 -19.77 -1.84
CA ARG A 344 -35.34 -20.05 -1.50
C ARG A 344 -35.22 -20.89 -0.23
N LEU A 345 -36.13 -20.70 0.72
CA LEU A 345 -36.18 -21.45 1.97
C LEU A 345 -36.74 -22.87 1.77
N GLN A 346 -37.73 -23.06 0.87
CA GLN A 346 -38.19 -24.36 0.42
C GLN A 346 -37.08 -25.11 -0.31
N TRP A 347 -36.44 -24.48 -1.30
CA TRP A 347 -35.27 -25.04 -2.00
C TRP A 347 -34.20 -25.54 -1.02
N ALA A 348 -33.89 -24.74 0.00
CA ALA A 348 -32.92 -25.11 1.03
C ALA A 348 -33.38 -26.32 1.86
N ARG A 349 -34.61 -26.30 2.39
CA ARG A 349 -35.19 -27.40 3.18
C ARG A 349 -35.25 -28.70 2.39
N GLU A 350 -35.64 -28.64 1.11
CA GLU A 350 -35.65 -29.80 0.22
C GLU A 350 -34.25 -30.38 -0.03
N LEU A 351 -33.24 -29.52 -0.23
CA LEU A 351 -31.87 -29.97 -0.48
C LEU A 351 -31.25 -30.58 0.78
N ILE A 352 -31.51 -30.00 1.97
CA ILE A 352 -31.11 -30.56 3.26
C ILE A 352 -31.82 -31.88 3.54
N SER A 353 -33.11 -32.02 3.20
CA SER A 353 -33.81 -33.31 3.32
C SER A 353 -33.19 -34.40 2.44
N LYS A 354 -32.61 -34.03 1.29
CA LYS A 354 -31.87 -34.93 0.37
C LYS A 354 -30.40 -35.15 0.82
N MET A 355 -29.98 -34.56 1.94
CA MET A 355 -28.68 -34.83 2.57
C MET A 355 -28.73 -35.96 3.62
N ASP A 356 -29.90 -36.27 4.19
CA ASP A 356 -30.08 -37.37 5.17
C ASP A 356 -29.00 -37.38 6.28
N GLY A 357 -28.78 -36.21 6.90
CA GLY A 357 -27.80 -36.02 7.98
C GLY A 357 -26.33 -35.94 7.57
N ARG A 358 -25.96 -36.19 6.30
CA ARG A 358 -24.58 -36.04 5.81
C ARG A 358 -24.15 -34.57 5.75
N ARG A 359 -22.86 -34.28 5.85
CA ARG A 359 -22.32 -32.93 5.60
C ARG A 359 -22.44 -32.52 4.13
N PRO A 360 -22.53 -31.22 3.81
CA PRO A 360 -22.46 -30.73 2.44
C PRO A 360 -21.25 -31.27 1.66
N SER A 361 -21.53 -31.70 0.44
CA SER A 361 -20.57 -32.17 -0.56
C SER A 361 -20.49 -31.26 -1.79
N SER A 362 -21.38 -30.27 -1.88
CA SER A 362 -21.44 -29.30 -2.98
C SER A 362 -21.72 -27.87 -2.48
N ARG A 363 -21.37 -26.86 -3.29
CA ARG A 363 -21.67 -25.45 -2.97
C ARG A 363 -23.17 -25.17 -2.77
N PRO A 364 -24.10 -25.69 -3.59
CA PRO A 364 -25.53 -25.57 -3.32
C PRO A 364 -25.96 -26.11 -1.95
N GLU A 365 -25.44 -27.27 -1.53
CA GLU A 365 -25.75 -27.87 -0.21
C GLU A 365 -25.26 -27.00 0.96
N VAL A 366 -24.06 -26.41 0.83
CA VAL A 366 -23.56 -25.42 1.81
C VAL A 366 -24.50 -24.21 1.87
N TYR A 367 -24.95 -23.71 0.72
CA TYR A 367 -25.83 -22.54 0.67
C TYR A 367 -27.27 -22.82 1.14
N ALA A 368 -27.72 -24.08 1.08
CA ALA A 368 -28.97 -24.49 1.73
C ALA A 368 -28.87 -24.43 3.26
N GLU A 369 -27.82 -25.00 3.87
CA GLU A 369 -27.59 -24.90 5.32
C GLU A 369 -27.50 -23.43 5.77
N GLN A 370 -26.77 -22.62 5.00
CA GLN A 370 -26.59 -21.20 5.28
C GLN A 370 -27.89 -20.39 5.14
N ALA A 371 -28.76 -20.73 4.19
CA ALA A 371 -30.06 -20.07 4.01
C ALA A 371 -31.03 -20.34 5.18
N VAL A 372 -31.09 -21.58 5.68
CA VAL A 372 -31.85 -21.90 6.89
C VAL A 372 -31.25 -21.19 8.10
N TRP A 373 -29.92 -21.24 8.28
CA TRP A 373 -29.27 -20.63 9.44
C TRP A 373 -29.49 -19.12 9.51
N ILE A 374 -29.40 -18.36 8.41
CA ILE A 374 -29.65 -16.91 8.43
C ILE A 374 -31.14 -16.55 8.59
N HIS A 375 -32.08 -17.43 8.19
CA HIS A 375 -33.51 -17.26 8.46
C HIS A 375 -33.80 -17.42 9.97
N GLU A 376 -33.18 -18.40 10.63
CA GLU A 376 -33.28 -18.62 12.08
C GLU A 376 -32.50 -17.58 12.90
N ASN A 377 -31.48 -16.95 12.30
CA ASN A 377 -30.62 -15.94 12.93
C ASN A 377 -30.67 -14.60 12.14
N PRO A 378 -31.82 -13.89 12.11
CA PRO A 378 -32.03 -12.74 11.23
C PRO A 378 -31.27 -11.46 11.64
N VAL A 379 -30.69 -11.40 12.85
CA VAL A 379 -29.99 -10.22 13.39
C VAL A 379 -28.57 -10.60 13.85
N GLU A 380 -27.62 -9.69 13.65
CA GLU A 380 -26.26 -9.76 14.18
C GLU A 380 -25.91 -8.54 15.02
N GLU A 381 -25.43 -8.76 16.25
CA GLU A 381 -24.71 -7.75 17.03
C GLU A 381 -23.24 -7.72 16.59
N VAL A 382 -22.78 -6.55 16.13
CA VAL A 382 -21.45 -6.35 15.53
C VAL A 382 -20.59 -5.48 16.49
N PRO A 383 -19.67 -6.07 17.29
CA PRO A 383 -18.82 -5.32 18.23
C PRO A 383 -17.71 -4.56 17.51
N LEU A 384 -17.89 -3.24 17.34
CA LEU A 384 -16.91 -2.33 16.75
C LEU A 384 -16.10 -1.63 17.86
N GLN A 385 -14.79 -1.53 17.70
CA GLN A 385 -13.93 -0.76 18.60
C GLN A 385 -13.06 0.24 17.85
N ALA A 386 -12.63 1.30 18.55
CA ALA A 386 -11.46 2.08 18.18
C ALA A 386 -10.52 2.26 19.37
N ILE A 387 -9.23 2.30 19.07
CA ILE A 387 -8.13 2.48 20.02
C ILE A 387 -7.29 3.69 19.60
N ARG A 388 -6.83 4.46 20.59
CA ARG A 388 -5.77 5.47 20.50
C ARG A 388 -4.55 4.97 21.24
N ILE A 389 -3.38 5.08 20.62
CA ILE A 389 -2.07 4.82 21.22
C ILE A 389 -1.14 5.96 20.82
N GLY A 390 -1.03 7.00 21.65
CA GLY A 390 -0.39 8.25 21.25
C GLY A 390 -1.15 8.90 20.08
N ASP A 391 -0.53 9.00 18.91
CA ASP A 391 -1.16 9.52 17.69
C ASP A 391 -1.45 8.42 16.64
N LEU A 392 -1.35 7.14 17.04
CA LEU A 392 -1.86 6.01 16.27
C LEU A 392 -3.34 5.76 16.59
N GLY A 393 -4.18 5.74 15.55
CA GLY A 393 -5.53 5.18 15.60
C GLY A 393 -5.55 3.71 15.16
N ILE A 394 -6.36 2.88 15.80
CA ILE A 394 -6.64 1.51 15.34
C ILE A 394 -8.16 1.31 15.36
N THR A 395 -8.75 0.80 14.27
CA THR A 395 -10.14 0.28 14.29
C THR A 395 -10.14 -1.23 14.45
N ALA A 396 -11.19 -1.78 15.08
CA ALA A 396 -11.39 -3.22 15.22
C ALA A 396 -12.78 -3.60 14.73
N ILE A 397 -12.85 -4.50 13.75
CA ILE A 397 -14.07 -4.83 13.02
C ILE A 397 -14.21 -6.37 12.96
N PRO A 398 -15.35 -6.98 13.33
CA PRO A 398 -15.54 -8.44 13.38
C PRO A 398 -15.84 -9.03 12.00
N CYS A 399 -15.26 -8.49 10.93
CA CYS A 399 -15.64 -8.78 9.55
C CYS A 399 -14.41 -9.04 8.67
N GLU A 400 -14.62 -9.65 7.50
CA GLU A 400 -13.65 -9.68 6.41
C GLU A 400 -13.79 -8.36 5.62
N VAL A 401 -12.98 -7.37 5.99
CA VAL A 401 -13.12 -5.99 5.53
C VAL A 401 -12.46 -5.80 4.16
N TYR A 402 -13.16 -5.14 3.24
CA TYR A 402 -12.65 -4.78 1.91
C TYR A 402 -11.61 -3.65 1.97
N ALA A 403 -10.68 -3.64 1.01
CA ALA A 403 -9.63 -2.62 0.89
C ALA A 403 -10.18 -1.19 0.86
N LEU A 404 -11.25 -0.95 0.09
CA LEU A 404 -11.91 0.37 0.01
C LEU A 404 -12.46 0.83 1.37
N THR A 405 -13.08 -0.08 2.12
CA THR A 405 -13.59 0.19 3.49
C THR A 405 -12.44 0.56 4.43
N GLY A 406 -11.30 -0.12 4.32
CA GLY A 406 -10.08 0.21 5.05
C GLY A 406 -9.53 1.58 4.69
N LEU A 407 -9.52 1.93 3.41
CA LEU A 407 -9.04 3.22 2.91
C LEU A 407 -9.96 4.37 3.31
N LYS A 408 -11.29 4.22 3.28
CA LYS A 408 -12.27 5.20 3.82
C LYS A 408 -11.92 5.58 5.26
N LEU A 409 -11.70 4.56 6.11
CA LEU A 409 -11.34 4.74 7.52
C LEU A 409 -9.98 5.43 7.68
N LYS A 410 -8.97 5.03 6.89
CA LYS A 410 -7.64 5.67 6.91
C LYS A 410 -7.69 7.14 6.47
N SER A 411 -8.41 7.48 5.40
CA SER A 411 -8.49 8.84 4.86
C SER A 411 -9.34 9.80 5.70
N ALA A 412 -10.38 9.31 6.37
CA ALA A 412 -11.24 10.13 7.23
C ALA A 412 -10.81 10.15 8.71
N SER A 413 -9.89 9.27 9.14
CA SER A 413 -9.43 9.23 10.54
C SER A 413 -8.87 10.58 11.01
N PRO A 414 -9.20 11.06 12.24
CA PRO A 414 -8.55 12.23 12.82
C PRO A 414 -7.03 12.04 12.98
N PHE A 415 -6.59 10.84 13.32
CA PHE A 415 -5.18 10.53 13.60
C PHE A 415 -4.27 10.68 12.36
N PRO A 416 -2.99 11.09 12.52
CA PRO A 416 -2.01 11.10 11.43
C PRO A 416 -1.74 9.71 10.82
N LEU A 417 -1.78 8.65 11.65
CA LEU A 417 -1.67 7.26 11.22
C LEU A 417 -2.88 6.47 11.69
N THR A 418 -3.42 5.59 10.86
CA THR A 418 -4.46 4.63 11.27
C THR A 418 -4.32 3.32 10.52
N PHE A 419 -4.60 2.21 11.19
CA PHE A 419 -4.80 0.91 10.55
C PHE A 419 -6.03 0.18 11.12
N ASN A 420 -6.46 -0.88 10.43
CA ASN A 420 -7.74 -1.54 10.69
C ASN A 420 -7.50 -3.02 10.95
N ILE A 421 -7.89 -3.50 12.13
CA ILE A 421 -7.83 -4.92 12.47
C ILE A 421 -9.16 -5.57 12.09
N SER A 422 -9.14 -6.36 11.01
CA SER A 422 -10.25 -7.24 10.61
C SER A 422 -10.38 -8.44 11.55
N LEU A 423 -11.53 -9.12 11.50
CA LEU A 423 -11.83 -10.32 12.29
C LEU A 423 -11.57 -10.16 13.80
N ALA A 424 -11.85 -8.95 14.31
CA ALA A 424 -11.67 -8.59 15.71
C ALA A 424 -12.99 -8.62 16.49
N ASN A 425 -12.99 -9.28 17.65
CA ASN A 425 -14.11 -9.48 18.58
C ASN A 425 -15.26 -10.35 18.03
N GLY A 426 -15.12 -10.93 16.84
CA GLY A 426 -16.08 -11.84 16.24
C GLY A 426 -15.78 -12.12 14.76
N SER A 427 -16.69 -12.87 14.13
CA SER A 427 -16.73 -13.10 12.69
C SER A 427 -18.18 -13.09 12.21
N SER A 428 -18.55 -11.96 11.60
CA SER A 428 -19.87 -11.63 11.05
C SER A 428 -19.87 -11.63 9.51
N GLY A 429 -18.79 -12.14 8.89
CA GLY A 429 -18.63 -12.30 7.45
C GLY A 429 -17.98 -11.12 6.71
N TYR A 430 -18.01 -11.15 5.37
CA TYR A 430 -17.60 -10.05 4.51
C TYR A 430 -18.50 -8.83 4.67
N ILE A 431 -17.89 -7.65 4.64
CA ILE A 431 -18.58 -6.37 4.50
C ILE A 431 -18.20 -5.70 3.16
N PRO A 432 -18.71 -6.21 2.02
CA PRO A 432 -18.56 -5.53 0.74
C PRO A 432 -19.21 -4.13 0.78
N PRO A 433 -18.57 -3.11 0.20
CA PRO A 433 -19.22 -1.84 -0.12
C PRO A 433 -20.49 -2.03 -0.97
N PRO A 434 -21.51 -1.15 -0.85
CA PRO A 434 -22.84 -1.39 -1.41
C PRO A 434 -22.88 -1.71 -2.90
N GLU A 435 -22.01 -1.08 -3.71
CA GLU A 435 -21.97 -1.26 -5.16
C GLU A 435 -21.48 -2.64 -5.60
N GLN A 436 -20.68 -3.31 -4.76
CA GLN A 436 -20.18 -4.66 -5.03
C GLN A 436 -21.31 -5.70 -5.09
N HIS A 437 -22.44 -5.46 -4.42
CA HIS A 437 -23.61 -6.36 -4.44
C HIS A 437 -24.24 -6.49 -5.81
N ALA A 438 -24.22 -5.42 -6.63
CA ALA A 438 -24.70 -5.46 -8.01
C ALA A 438 -23.85 -6.39 -8.89
N LEU A 439 -22.64 -6.76 -8.45
CA LEU A 439 -21.73 -7.65 -9.18
C LEU A 439 -21.79 -9.12 -8.74
N GLY A 440 -22.59 -9.46 -7.73
CA GLY A 440 -22.71 -10.83 -7.23
C GLY A 440 -21.37 -11.47 -6.79
N GLY A 441 -21.33 -12.80 -6.79
CA GLY A 441 -20.15 -13.58 -6.37
C GLY A 441 -20.06 -13.81 -4.86
N TYR A 442 -19.13 -14.69 -4.46
CA TYR A 442 -19.09 -15.32 -3.13
C TYR A 442 -19.32 -14.36 -1.95
N THR A 443 -18.57 -13.28 -1.89
CA THR A 443 -18.55 -12.31 -0.79
C THR A 443 -19.80 -11.42 -0.71
N THR A 444 -20.82 -11.69 -1.54
CA THR A 444 -22.08 -10.94 -1.60
C THR A 444 -23.33 -11.82 -1.45
N TRP A 445 -23.22 -13.14 -1.62
CA TRP A 445 -24.37 -14.06 -1.56
C TRP A 445 -24.86 -14.23 -0.11
N PRO A 446 -26.18 -14.15 0.16
CA PRO A 446 -26.71 -14.34 1.51
C PRO A 446 -26.31 -15.68 2.15
N ALA A 447 -25.48 -15.61 3.19
CA ALA A 447 -25.00 -16.70 4.04
C ALA A 447 -24.40 -16.09 5.33
N ARG A 448 -24.10 -16.87 6.37
CA ARG A 448 -23.43 -16.37 7.59
C ARG A 448 -22.14 -15.61 7.28
N THR A 449 -21.40 -16.05 6.27
CA THR A 449 -20.11 -15.44 5.87
C THR A 449 -20.25 -14.21 4.96
N ALA A 450 -21.44 -13.83 4.49
CA ALA A 450 -21.66 -12.63 3.65
C ALA A 450 -23.08 -12.06 3.82
N GLY A 451 -23.60 -12.11 5.05
CA GLY A 451 -25.04 -12.09 5.31
C GLY A 451 -25.66 -10.75 5.64
N LEU A 452 -24.87 -9.79 6.12
CA LEU A 452 -25.38 -8.50 6.61
C LEU A 452 -26.06 -7.69 5.49
N GLU A 453 -26.99 -6.79 5.87
CA GLU A 453 -27.68 -5.85 4.98
C GLU A 453 -26.74 -5.07 4.02
N VAL A 454 -27.25 -4.66 2.86
CA VAL A 454 -26.48 -3.93 1.81
C VAL A 454 -25.81 -2.66 2.34
N ASN A 455 -26.44 -1.99 3.32
CA ASN A 455 -25.94 -0.75 3.91
C ASN A 455 -25.08 -0.98 5.17
N ALA A 456 -24.64 -2.22 5.44
CA ALA A 456 -23.81 -2.54 6.59
C ALA A 456 -22.44 -1.82 6.54
N GLU A 457 -21.79 -1.78 5.37
CA GLU A 457 -20.46 -1.18 5.22
C GLU A 457 -20.43 0.33 5.54
N PRO A 458 -21.31 1.19 4.98
CA PRO A 458 -21.36 2.61 5.35
C PRO A 458 -21.69 2.84 6.85
N ARG A 459 -22.61 2.03 7.41
CA ARG A 459 -22.97 2.10 8.84
C ARG A 459 -21.80 1.71 9.75
N ILE A 460 -20.99 0.73 9.37
CA ILE A 460 -19.78 0.33 10.10
C ILE A 460 -18.70 1.42 9.99
N VAL A 461 -18.47 1.98 8.80
CA VAL A 461 -17.51 3.08 8.59
C VAL A 461 -17.85 4.28 9.48
N GLU A 462 -19.09 4.77 9.42
CA GLU A 462 -19.58 5.88 10.24
C GLU A 462 -19.46 5.60 11.75
N SER A 463 -19.71 4.35 12.17
CA SER A 463 -19.60 3.95 13.58
C SER A 463 -18.14 3.92 14.05
N CYS A 464 -17.23 3.38 13.24
CA CYS A 464 -15.80 3.35 13.53
C CYS A 464 -15.18 4.75 13.51
N LEU A 465 -15.60 5.64 12.61
CA LEU A 465 -15.14 7.04 12.60
C LEU A 465 -15.59 7.79 13.86
N LYS A 466 -16.86 7.66 14.28
CA LYS A 466 -17.34 8.21 15.56
C LYS A 466 -16.61 7.66 16.79
N LEU A 467 -16.17 6.40 16.75
CA LEU A 467 -15.30 5.85 17.79
C LEU A 467 -13.89 6.49 17.75
N LEU A 468 -13.30 6.71 16.57
CA LEU A 468 -12.03 7.42 16.41
C LEU A 468 -12.12 8.90 16.86
N GLU A 469 -13.20 9.61 16.54
CA GLU A 469 -13.48 10.95 17.06
C GLU A 469 -13.53 10.94 18.60
N ARG A 470 -14.23 9.95 19.19
CA ARG A 470 -14.37 9.80 20.64
C ARG A 470 -13.05 9.52 21.37
N VAL A 471 -12.12 8.76 20.78
CA VAL A 471 -10.81 8.47 21.43
C VAL A 471 -9.72 9.51 21.12
N SER A 472 -9.85 10.27 20.02
CA SER A 472 -8.94 11.38 19.69
C SER A 472 -9.31 12.70 20.40
N GLY A 473 -10.61 12.96 20.57
CA GLY A 473 -11.14 14.29 20.91
C GLY A 473 -11.19 15.26 19.72
N GLN A 474 -10.97 14.77 18.49
CA GLN A 474 -10.94 15.56 17.26
C GLN A 474 -12.01 15.08 16.28
N ARG A 475 -12.39 15.92 15.31
CA ARG A 475 -13.35 15.52 14.26
C ARG A 475 -12.68 14.73 13.15
N GLN A 476 -13.45 13.87 12.49
CA GLN A 476 -13.03 13.17 11.28
C GLN A 476 -12.64 14.15 10.16
N LYS A 477 -11.66 13.76 9.35
CA LYS A 477 -11.23 14.51 8.17
C LYS A 477 -12.22 14.30 7.02
N LYS A 478 -12.50 15.35 6.24
CA LYS A 478 -13.13 15.16 4.92
C LYS A 478 -12.05 14.69 3.95
N TYR A 479 -12.28 13.56 3.28
CA TYR A 479 -11.41 13.16 2.18
C TYR A 479 -11.58 14.11 0.99
N THR A 480 -10.45 14.55 0.45
CA THR A 480 -10.34 15.26 -0.83
C THR A 480 -9.20 14.59 -1.59
N GLU A 481 -9.42 14.24 -2.85
CA GLU A 481 -8.36 13.68 -3.69
C GLU A 481 -7.33 14.78 -4.05
N PRO A 482 -6.01 14.55 -3.88
CA PRO A 482 -4.98 15.46 -4.38
C PRO A 482 -5.13 15.72 -5.88
N LEU A 483 -4.79 16.92 -6.35
CA LEU A 483 -4.82 17.23 -7.78
C LEU A 483 -3.53 16.77 -8.46
N SER A 484 -3.65 15.88 -9.45
CA SER A 484 -2.59 15.49 -10.38
C SER A 484 -2.08 16.68 -11.22
N SER A 485 -0.88 16.58 -11.79
CA SER A 485 -0.32 17.59 -12.70
C SER A 485 -1.25 17.82 -13.92
N TYR A 486 -1.85 16.72 -14.39
CA TYR A 486 -2.91 16.69 -15.40
C TYR A 486 -4.16 17.46 -14.99
N ALA A 487 -4.75 17.17 -13.82
CA ALA A 487 -5.97 17.83 -13.34
C ALA A 487 -5.81 19.34 -13.21
N ARG A 488 -4.62 19.82 -12.80
CA ARG A 488 -4.30 21.25 -12.72
C ARG A 488 -4.23 21.89 -14.11
N ALA A 489 -3.66 21.20 -15.10
CA ALA A 489 -3.62 21.67 -16.48
C ALA A 489 -5.03 21.76 -17.10
N VAL A 490 -5.85 20.73 -16.90
CA VAL A 490 -7.27 20.71 -17.31
C VAL A 490 -8.03 21.89 -16.68
N MET A 491 -7.97 22.03 -15.35
CA MET A 491 -8.63 23.13 -14.62
C MET A 491 -8.17 24.52 -15.07
N THR A 492 -6.89 24.68 -15.41
CA THR A 492 -6.36 25.94 -15.97
C THR A 492 -7.04 26.33 -17.30
N SER A 493 -7.43 25.34 -18.11
CA SER A 493 -8.14 25.54 -19.39
C SER A 493 -9.66 25.75 -19.24
N LYS A 494 -10.17 25.78 -18.00
CA LYS A 494 -11.56 26.09 -17.62
C LYS A 494 -12.59 25.15 -18.27
N PRO A 495 -12.70 23.90 -17.81
CA PRO A 495 -13.79 23.01 -18.19
C PRO A 495 -15.13 23.58 -17.71
N ALA A 496 -16.20 23.22 -18.40
CA ALA A 496 -17.57 23.52 -17.99
C ALA A 496 -18.11 22.46 -17.00
N ALA A 497 -17.55 21.25 -17.01
CA ALA A 497 -17.71 20.23 -15.96
C ALA A 497 -16.47 19.33 -15.91
N PHE A 498 -16.08 18.85 -14.73
CA PHE A 498 -14.89 18.00 -14.57
C PHE A 498 -15.08 16.95 -13.47
N TRP A 499 -15.40 15.72 -13.85
CA TRP A 499 -15.62 14.60 -12.92
C TRP A 499 -14.36 13.76 -12.80
N ARG A 500 -13.68 13.83 -11.66
CA ARG A 500 -12.41 13.13 -11.45
C ARG A 500 -12.58 11.59 -11.39
N LEU A 501 -13.75 11.14 -10.90
CA LEU A 501 -14.12 9.73 -10.66
C LEU A 501 -13.38 9.06 -9.48
N GLY A 502 -12.81 9.88 -8.60
CA GLY A 502 -12.03 9.44 -7.44
C GLY A 502 -12.81 9.19 -6.15
N GLU A 503 -14.14 9.28 -6.19
CA GLU A 503 -14.99 9.10 -5.01
C GLU A 503 -14.77 7.72 -4.35
N GLN A 504 -15.06 7.63 -3.05
CA GLN A 504 -15.05 6.37 -2.30
C GLN A 504 -16.43 5.69 -2.22
N SER A 505 -17.47 6.33 -2.77
CA SER A 505 -18.86 5.86 -2.79
C SER A 505 -19.71 6.74 -3.71
N GLY A 506 -20.59 6.13 -4.51
CA GLY A 506 -21.65 6.82 -5.23
C GLY A 506 -22.84 7.23 -4.32
N PRO A 507 -23.96 7.73 -4.89
CA PRO A 507 -24.29 7.73 -6.32
C PRO A 507 -23.83 8.97 -7.10
N THR A 508 -23.19 9.96 -6.47
CA THR A 508 -22.73 11.18 -7.15
C THR A 508 -21.27 11.06 -7.61
N ALA A 509 -20.98 11.48 -8.83
CA ALA A 509 -19.65 11.82 -9.32
C ALA A 509 -19.53 13.35 -9.33
N VAL A 510 -18.61 13.91 -8.56
CA VAL A 510 -18.63 15.33 -8.20
C VAL A 510 -17.97 16.19 -9.28
N ASP A 511 -18.58 17.31 -9.64
CA ASP A 511 -18.00 18.30 -10.53
C ASP A 511 -16.91 19.14 -9.82
N ALA A 512 -15.65 18.75 -10.04
CA ALA A 512 -14.48 19.46 -9.55
C ALA A 512 -14.22 20.80 -10.27
N SER A 513 -14.96 21.14 -11.33
CA SER A 513 -14.85 22.45 -11.99
C SER A 513 -15.49 23.59 -11.17
N GLY A 514 -16.43 23.26 -10.28
CA GLY A 514 -17.15 24.23 -9.45
C GLY A 514 -18.27 24.97 -10.18
N ASN A 515 -18.85 24.36 -11.22
CA ASN A 515 -19.99 24.90 -11.99
C ASN A 515 -21.31 24.17 -11.67
N ASP A 516 -21.35 23.40 -10.57
CA ASP A 516 -22.50 22.61 -10.09
C ASP A 516 -23.05 21.57 -11.09
N HIS A 517 -22.20 21.07 -11.99
CA HIS A 517 -22.57 20.05 -12.99
C HIS A 517 -22.34 18.61 -12.52
N ASP A 518 -22.72 18.28 -11.29
CA ASP A 518 -22.61 16.93 -10.70
C ASP A 518 -23.24 15.85 -11.59
N ALA A 519 -22.54 14.72 -11.74
CA ALA A 519 -22.99 13.56 -12.51
C ALA A 519 -23.43 12.41 -11.59
N ARG A 520 -24.12 11.40 -12.15
CA ARG A 520 -24.70 10.28 -11.40
C ARG A 520 -24.15 8.93 -11.86
N TYR A 521 -23.60 8.17 -10.91
CA TYR A 521 -23.30 6.75 -11.05
C TYR A 521 -24.58 5.90 -11.02
N GLU A 522 -24.73 5.02 -12.01
CA GLU A 522 -25.69 3.92 -12.00
C GLU A 522 -25.05 2.61 -11.45
N PRO A 523 -25.84 1.61 -11.03
CA PRO A 523 -25.32 0.33 -10.57
C PRO A 523 -24.41 -0.36 -11.60
N GLY A 524 -23.36 -1.04 -11.13
CA GLY A 524 -22.36 -1.70 -11.99
C GLY A 524 -21.07 -0.90 -12.22
N VAL A 525 -20.91 0.23 -11.52
CA VAL A 525 -19.63 0.96 -11.38
C VAL A 525 -19.06 0.71 -9.98
N THR A 526 -17.72 0.58 -9.86
CA THR A 526 -17.02 0.46 -8.56
C THR A 526 -15.91 1.52 -8.42
N PHE A 527 -15.52 1.82 -7.18
CA PHE A 527 -14.97 3.12 -6.81
C PHE A 527 -13.51 3.12 -6.35
N HIS A 528 -12.85 4.27 -6.49
CA HIS A 528 -11.55 4.59 -5.90
C HIS A 528 -10.36 3.71 -6.34
N LEU A 529 -10.43 3.07 -7.51
CA LEU A 529 -9.33 2.25 -8.02
C LEU A 529 -8.13 3.12 -8.43
N PRO A 530 -6.91 2.55 -8.55
CA PRO A 530 -5.79 3.29 -9.14
C PRO A 530 -6.12 3.78 -10.55
N GLY A 531 -6.08 5.11 -10.73
CA GLY A 531 -6.25 5.82 -11.98
C GLY A 531 -4.99 5.80 -12.85
N TYR A 532 -4.81 6.86 -13.63
CA TYR A 532 -3.55 7.13 -14.33
C TYR A 532 -2.42 7.43 -13.32
N PRO A 533 -1.30 6.68 -13.37
CA PRO A 533 -0.15 7.00 -12.53
C PRO A 533 0.61 8.16 -13.17
N ASP A 534 0.61 9.34 -12.52
CA ASP A 534 1.53 10.43 -12.89
C ASP A 534 2.96 9.97 -12.57
N PRO A 535 3.80 9.66 -13.58
CA PRO A 535 5.08 8.99 -13.37
C PRO A 535 6.20 10.00 -13.07
N LEU A 536 5.89 11.30 -13.04
CA LEU A 536 6.86 12.39 -13.00
C LEU A 536 6.53 13.48 -11.98
N ALA A 537 5.35 13.43 -11.32
CA ALA A 537 5.06 14.23 -10.15
C ALA A 537 6.14 14.09 -9.04
N ARG A 538 6.39 15.20 -8.31
CA ARG A 538 7.37 15.24 -7.20
C ARG A 538 6.99 14.36 -6.00
N GLU A 539 5.70 14.06 -5.87
CA GLU A 539 5.15 13.05 -4.96
C GLU A 539 4.48 12.00 -5.85
N ALA A 540 4.65 10.70 -5.56
CA ALA A 540 4.16 9.61 -6.40
C ALA A 540 2.63 9.47 -6.34
N HIS A 541 1.91 10.39 -6.96
CA HIS A 541 0.45 10.47 -6.93
C HIS A 541 -0.18 9.81 -8.16
N THR A 542 -0.75 8.63 -7.95
CA THR A 542 -1.74 8.06 -8.88
C THR A 542 -3.11 8.62 -8.54
N SER A 543 -3.85 9.10 -9.55
CA SER A 543 -5.26 9.52 -9.43
C SER A 543 -6.17 8.37 -9.03
N ARG A 544 -7.45 8.66 -8.79
CA ARG A 544 -8.47 7.69 -8.41
C ARG A 544 -9.56 7.59 -9.49
N ALA A 545 -9.79 6.37 -9.96
CA ALA A 545 -10.65 6.07 -11.09
C ALA A 545 -11.86 5.20 -10.71
N ALA A 546 -12.93 5.32 -11.48
CA ALA A 546 -14.06 4.42 -11.44
C ALA A 546 -13.86 3.23 -12.41
N HIS A 547 -14.18 2.02 -11.95
CA HIS A 547 -14.21 0.82 -12.78
C HIS A 547 -15.65 0.49 -13.20
N PHE A 548 -15.86 0.45 -14.51
CA PHE A 548 -17.11 0.11 -15.17
C PHE A 548 -17.13 -1.39 -15.40
N ALA A 549 -17.99 -2.09 -14.66
CA ALA A 549 -18.32 -3.51 -14.83
C ALA A 549 -19.70 -3.65 -15.49
N GLY A 550 -20.01 -2.74 -16.44
CA GLY A 550 -21.29 -2.63 -17.13
C GLY A 550 -22.27 -1.58 -16.58
N GLY A 551 -21.95 -0.93 -15.47
CA GLY A 551 -22.65 0.30 -15.07
C GLY A 551 -22.26 1.50 -15.96
N LEU A 552 -22.81 2.66 -15.64
CA LEU A 552 -22.56 3.89 -16.39
C LEU A 552 -22.62 5.15 -15.51
N VAL A 553 -22.06 6.25 -16.00
CA VAL A 553 -22.21 7.60 -15.44
C VAL A 553 -23.09 8.43 -16.38
N VAL A 554 -24.13 9.08 -15.84
CA VAL A 554 -24.98 10.04 -16.54
C VAL A 554 -24.61 11.46 -16.11
N ALA A 555 -24.34 12.35 -17.06
CA ALA A 555 -24.15 13.77 -16.79
C ALA A 555 -25.13 14.64 -17.60
N GLU A 556 -25.52 15.78 -17.05
CA GLU A 556 -26.27 16.82 -17.75
C GLU A 556 -25.45 18.12 -17.81
N VAL A 557 -25.12 18.56 -19.02
CA VAL A 557 -24.28 19.73 -19.28
C VAL A 557 -24.99 20.72 -20.22
N PRO A 558 -24.55 21.99 -20.31
CA PRO A 558 -25.17 22.97 -21.20
C PRO A 558 -25.11 22.50 -22.67
N ALA A 559 -26.20 22.65 -23.40
CA ALA A 559 -26.23 22.30 -24.82
C ALA A 559 -25.35 23.27 -25.63
N THR A 560 -24.57 22.72 -26.57
CA THR A 560 -23.69 23.50 -27.46
C THR A 560 -23.48 22.81 -28.81
N GLU A 561 -23.17 23.60 -29.82
CA GLU A 561 -22.83 23.14 -31.18
C GLU A 561 -21.34 22.76 -31.33
N ALA A 562 -20.47 23.22 -30.43
CA ALA A 562 -19.05 22.89 -30.41
C ALA A 562 -18.61 22.55 -28.97
N PHE A 563 -17.94 21.42 -28.78
CA PHE A 563 -17.54 20.94 -27.45
C PHE A 563 -16.33 20.02 -27.52
N THR A 564 -15.70 19.76 -26.38
CA THR A 564 -14.62 18.77 -26.25
C THR A 564 -14.88 17.89 -25.03
N VAL A 565 -14.62 16.60 -25.17
CA VAL A 565 -14.67 15.62 -24.08
C VAL A 565 -13.32 14.93 -24.00
N GLU A 566 -12.72 14.95 -22.83
CA GLU A 566 -11.33 14.57 -22.60
C GLU A 566 -11.24 13.72 -21.33
N PHE A 567 -10.58 12.55 -21.41
CA PHE A 567 -10.47 11.63 -20.27
C PHE A 567 -9.37 10.58 -20.48
N TRP A 568 -9.05 9.85 -19.42
CA TRP A 568 -8.20 8.67 -19.47
C TRP A 568 -9.04 7.39 -19.60
N LEU A 569 -8.64 6.52 -20.54
CA LEU A 569 -9.30 5.26 -20.87
C LEU A 569 -8.39 4.06 -20.58
N TRP A 570 -8.87 3.10 -19.79
CA TRP A 570 -8.25 1.79 -19.58
C TRP A 570 -9.24 0.70 -20.00
N SER A 571 -9.08 0.11 -21.18
CA SER A 571 -9.95 -0.99 -21.62
C SER A 571 -9.53 -2.30 -20.96
N GLY A 572 -10.44 -2.96 -20.24
CA GLY A 572 -10.18 -4.23 -19.56
C GLY A 572 -10.25 -5.46 -20.47
N VAL A 573 -11.01 -5.35 -21.57
CA VAL A 573 -11.30 -6.44 -22.50
C VAL A 573 -10.08 -6.78 -23.35
N MET A 574 -9.46 -7.94 -23.10
CA MET A 574 -8.31 -8.42 -23.89
C MET A 574 -8.74 -9.00 -25.24
N LYS A 575 -9.89 -9.69 -25.30
CA LYS A 575 -10.52 -10.16 -26.54
C LYS A 575 -12.04 -10.13 -26.35
N SER A 576 -12.78 -9.62 -27.34
CA SER A 576 -14.23 -9.84 -27.39
C SER A 576 -14.54 -11.13 -28.15
N GLN A 577 -15.21 -12.08 -27.51
CA GLN A 577 -15.61 -13.36 -28.11
C GLN A 577 -16.93 -13.26 -28.90
N GLN A 578 -17.70 -12.18 -28.75
CA GLN A 578 -18.96 -11.94 -29.48
C GLN A 578 -18.85 -10.67 -30.34
N GLY A 579 -19.46 -10.67 -31.52
CA GLY A 579 -19.26 -9.64 -32.56
C GLY A 579 -20.02 -8.33 -32.35
N GLN A 580 -20.07 -7.81 -31.12
CA GLN A 580 -20.77 -6.56 -30.77
C GLN A 580 -19.78 -5.40 -30.56
N ASP A 581 -20.18 -4.20 -30.98
CA ASP A 581 -19.50 -2.96 -30.64
C ASP A 581 -19.62 -2.68 -29.12
N ILE A 582 -18.60 -2.08 -28.51
CA ILE A 582 -18.64 -1.57 -27.13
C ILE A 582 -18.77 -0.04 -27.17
N CYS A 583 -19.66 0.56 -26.38
CA CYS A 583 -19.77 2.02 -26.27
C CYS A 583 -18.99 2.52 -25.04
N VAL A 584 -17.98 3.35 -25.25
CA VAL A 584 -17.23 4.01 -24.17
C VAL A 584 -18.00 5.24 -23.69
N ALA A 585 -18.60 6.01 -24.62
CA ALA A 585 -19.47 7.12 -24.29
C ALA A 585 -20.49 7.47 -25.40
N ASP A 586 -21.67 7.93 -25.01
CA ASP A 586 -22.64 8.63 -25.88
C ASP A 586 -22.60 10.13 -25.55
N LEU A 587 -22.17 10.93 -26.53
CA LEU A 587 -21.87 12.36 -26.40
C LEU A 587 -22.96 13.22 -27.07
N GLY A 588 -24.22 12.92 -26.75
CA GLY A 588 -25.40 13.58 -27.32
C GLY A 588 -25.77 13.01 -28.70
N GLY A 589 -25.84 11.68 -28.81
CA GLY A 589 -26.10 10.92 -30.05
C GLY A 589 -24.83 10.52 -30.81
N LEU A 590 -23.67 11.07 -30.44
CA LEU A 590 -22.37 10.73 -31.01
C LEU A 590 -21.72 9.65 -30.15
N ASN A 591 -21.65 8.43 -30.68
CA ASN A 591 -21.21 7.25 -29.93
C ASN A 591 -19.71 7.02 -30.14
N LEU A 592 -18.90 7.26 -29.09
CA LEU A 592 -17.51 6.83 -29.05
C LEU A 592 -17.46 5.32 -28.74
N ARG A 593 -16.97 4.53 -29.68
CA ARG A 593 -17.03 3.07 -29.67
C ARG A 593 -15.66 2.42 -29.77
N ILE A 594 -15.51 1.30 -29.07
CA ILE A 594 -14.47 0.31 -29.38
C ILE A 594 -15.10 -0.68 -30.37
N LEU A 595 -14.62 -0.66 -31.61
CA LEU A 595 -15.04 -1.52 -32.69
C LEU A 595 -14.11 -2.75 -32.79
N LYS A 596 -14.68 -3.91 -33.09
CA LYS A 596 -13.91 -5.09 -33.50
C LYS A 596 -13.88 -5.17 -35.03
N VAL A 597 -12.73 -4.86 -35.63
CA VAL A 597 -12.44 -5.17 -37.04
C VAL A 597 -11.93 -6.61 -37.10
N ALA A 598 -12.46 -7.43 -38.01
CA ALA A 598 -11.93 -8.76 -38.24
C ALA A 598 -10.46 -8.69 -38.72
N ASN A 599 -9.63 -9.60 -38.23
CA ASN A 599 -8.19 -9.70 -38.52
C ASN A 599 -7.32 -8.50 -38.04
N ILE A 600 -7.82 -7.65 -37.15
CA ILE A 600 -6.97 -6.73 -36.36
C ILE A 600 -6.71 -7.33 -34.98
N GLN A 601 -5.47 -7.21 -34.49
CA GLN A 601 -4.99 -7.83 -33.25
C GLN A 601 -5.33 -7.00 -31.99
N ASP A 602 -5.38 -5.67 -32.11
CA ASP A 602 -5.76 -4.72 -31.05
C ASP A 602 -7.17 -4.12 -31.27
N PRO A 603 -7.90 -3.74 -30.21
CA PRO A 603 -9.15 -3.01 -30.32
C PRO A 603 -8.96 -1.58 -30.91
N VAL A 604 -9.96 -1.14 -31.68
CA VAL A 604 -9.95 0.14 -32.40
C VAL A 604 -11.02 1.09 -31.86
N LEU A 605 -10.62 2.30 -31.49
CA LEU A 605 -11.51 3.39 -31.09
C LEU A 605 -11.98 4.16 -32.35
N SER A 606 -13.28 4.44 -32.45
CA SER A 606 -13.93 5.16 -33.57
C SER A 606 -15.26 5.83 -33.12
N ILE A 607 -15.89 6.64 -33.98
CA ILE A 607 -17.08 7.46 -33.63
C ILE A 607 -18.25 7.19 -34.60
N ALA A 608 -19.37 6.69 -34.07
CA ALA A 608 -20.62 6.47 -34.82
C ALA A 608 -21.61 7.65 -34.64
N PRO A 609 -22.44 7.98 -35.66
CA PRO A 609 -22.76 7.22 -36.88
C PRO A 609 -21.76 7.35 -38.05
N GLY A 610 -20.61 8.01 -37.85
CA GLY A 610 -19.46 7.80 -38.73
C GLY A 610 -18.98 6.34 -38.70
N ARG A 611 -18.13 5.95 -39.66
CA ARG A 611 -17.49 4.62 -39.67
C ARG A 611 -16.16 4.63 -40.41
N ILE A 612 -15.40 5.69 -40.17
CA ILE A 612 -14.17 6.04 -40.88
C ILE A 612 -13.16 6.51 -39.82
N GLY A 613 -11.87 6.25 -40.07
CA GLY A 613 -10.76 6.49 -39.14
C GLY A 613 -10.68 5.52 -37.94
N SER A 614 -9.46 5.33 -37.47
CA SER A 614 -9.12 4.36 -36.41
C SER A 614 -7.99 4.85 -35.50
N ALA A 615 -8.18 4.70 -34.19
CA ALA A 615 -7.10 4.78 -33.21
C ALA A 615 -6.96 3.43 -32.50
N TYR A 616 -5.77 2.84 -32.57
CA TYR A 616 -5.46 1.61 -31.81
C TYR A 616 -5.33 1.95 -30.33
N ILE A 617 -5.89 1.09 -29.47
CA ILE A 617 -5.65 1.14 -28.02
C ILE A 617 -5.21 -0.25 -27.54
N THR A 618 -4.13 -0.32 -26.76
CA THR A 618 -3.66 -1.60 -26.20
C THR A 618 -4.53 -2.00 -25.00
N PRO A 619 -5.04 -3.24 -24.91
CA PRO A 619 -5.77 -3.71 -23.74
C PRO A 619 -4.97 -3.56 -22.45
N ARG A 620 -5.66 -3.26 -21.35
CA ARG A 620 -5.12 -3.07 -20.00
C ARG A 620 -3.99 -2.02 -19.88
N ARG A 621 -3.92 -1.06 -20.82
CA ARG A 621 -3.07 0.15 -20.74
C ARG A 621 -3.93 1.42 -20.73
N TRP A 622 -3.46 2.45 -20.04
CA TRP A 622 -4.09 3.78 -20.04
C TRP A 622 -3.81 4.51 -21.35
N HIS A 623 -4.83 5.19 -21.87
CA HIS A 623 -4.77 6.05 -23.05
C HIS A 623 -5.46 7.37 -22.74
N HIS A 624 -4.81 8.49 -23.07
CA HIS A 624 -5.47 9.80 -23.06
C HIS A 624 -6.33 9.90 -24.32
N VAL A 625 -7.62 10.19 -24.17
CA VAL A 625 -8.60 10.25 -25.26
C VAL A 625 -9.25 11.62 -25.27
N VAL A 626 -9.23 12.30 -26.42
CA VAL A 626 -9.94 13.56 -26.60
C VAL A 626 -10.81 13.51 -27.86
N PHE A 627 -12.11 13.72 -27.67
CA PHE A 627 -13.08 13.92 -28.74
C PHE A 627 -13.40 15.42 -28.86
N VAL A 628 -13.20 15.99 -30.05
CA VAL A 628 -13.51 17.40 -30.35
C VAL A 628 -14.63 17.46 -31.37
N ASN A 629 -15.73 18.11 -31.02
CA ASN A 629 -16.84 18.43 -31.92
C ASN A 629 -16.80 19.92 -32.30
N LYS A 630 -16.91 20.19 -33.60
CA LYS A 630 -17.04 21.51 -34.24
C LYS A 630 -18.29 21.47 -35.14
N SER A 631 -18.84 22.63 -35.45
CA SER A 631 -20.08 22.74 -36.25
C SER A 631 -20.06 21.97 -37.57
N ASP A 632 -18.89 21.86 -38.22
CA ASP A 632 -18.69 21.17 -39.50
C ASP A 632 -17.77 19.92 -39.43
N ASN A 633 -17.24 19.54 -38.25
CA ASN A 633 -16.10 18.61 -38.16
C ASN A 633 -15.99 17.88 -36.79
N TYR A 634 -15.66 16.59 -36.81
CA TYR A 634 -15.29 15.79 -35.64
C TYR A 634 -13.81 15.39 -35.66
N GLN A 635 -13.13 15.53 -34.53
CA GLN A 635 -11.75 15.04 -34.35
C GLN A 635 -11.65 14.04 -33.19
N LEU A 636 -10.77 13.06 -33.36
CA LEU A 636 -10.39 12.09 -32.34
C LEU A 636 -8.88 12.19 -32.14
N TRP A 637 -8.48 12.33 -30.88
CA TRP A 637 -7.10 12.30 -30.44
C TRP A 637 -6.89 11.16 -29.47
N VAL A 638 -5.76 10.48 -29.60
CA VAL A 638 -5.27 9.50 -28.63
C VAL A 638 -3.81 9.82 -28.31
N ASN A 639 -3.46 9.86 -27.03
CA ASN A 639 -2.12 10.14 -26.53
C ASN A 639 -1.47 11.38 -27.16
N GLY A 640 -2.20 12.50 -27.17
CA GLY A 640 -1.74 13.78 -27.74
C GLY A 640 -1.55 13.81 -29.26
N LYS A 641 -1.98 12.77 -30.00
CA LYS A 641 -1.90 12.68 -31.47
C LYS A 641 -3.30 12.64 -32.10
N ARG A 642 -3.53 13.38 -33.19
CA ARG A 642 -4.78 13.32 -33.97
C ARG A 642 -4.83 12.04 -34.81
N HIS A 643 -5.95 11.33 -34.73
CA HIS A 643 -6.26 10.10 -35.47
C HIS A 643 -7.48 10.26 -36.39
N LEU A 644 -8.35 11.25 -36.16
CA LEU A 644 -9.51 11.59 -36.98
C LEU A 644 -9.63 13.10 -37.14
N ASP A 645 -10.06 13.57 -38.32
CA ASP A 645 -10.34 14.97 -38.65
C ASP A 645 -11.34 15.00 -39.82
N GLU A 646 -12.62 14.81 -39.53
CA GLU A 646 -13.65 14.46 -40.52
C GLU A 646 -14.88 15.37 -40.50
N ARG A 647 -15.32 15.78 -41.70
CA ARG A 647 -16.49 16.64 -41.86
C ARG A 647 -17.76 15.97 -41.37
N SER A 648 -18.49 16.66 -40.49
CA SER A 648 -19.85 16.31 -40.12
C SER A 648 -20.81 16.60 -41.29
N LYS A 649 -21.95 15.90 -41.29
CA LYS A 649 -23.17 16.43 -41.94
C LYS A 649 -23.92 17.24 -40.89
N GLU A 650 -24.51 18.37 -41.27
CA GLU A 650 -25.24 19.28 -40.37
C GLU A 650 -26.14 18.52 -39.39
N GLN A 651 -25.73 18.46 -38.12
CA GLN A 651 -26.58 17.93 -37.06
C GLN A 651 -27.53 19.02 -36.59
N LYS A 652 -28.77 19.00 -37.09
CA LYS A 652 -29.88 19.77 -36.52
C LYS A 652 -30.17 19.25 -35.10
N ARG A 653 -29.45 19.76 -34.12
CA ARG A 653 -29.74 19.57 -32.70
C ARG A 653 -31.00 20.38 -32.37
N ASN A 654 -32.00 19.72 -31.79
CA ASN A 654 -33.23 20.38 -31.35
C ASN A 654 -32.91 21.39 -30.22
N SER A 655 -33.77 22.40 -30.05
CA SER A 655 -33.63 23.48 -29.07
C SER A 655 -33.85 23.01 -27.62
N LEU A 656 -32.91 22.21 -27.11
CA LEU A 656 -32.78 21.80 -25.71
C LEU A 656 -31.74 22.70 -25.03
N ASN A 657 -31.99 23.09 -23.77
CA ASN A 657 -31.05 23.90 -22.99
C ASN A 657 -29.86 23.07 -22.45
N THR A 658 -30.05 21.76 -22.27
CA THR A 658 -29.04 20.81 -21.80
C THR A 658 -28.86 19.65 -22.77
N MET A 659 -27.68 19.04 -22.75
CA MET A 659 -27.40 17.76 -23.42
C MET A 659 -26.96 16.72 -22.38
N LYS A 660 -27.39 15.47 -22.59
CA LYS A 660 -27.00 14.34 -21.76
C LYS A 660 -25.75 13.66 -22.31
N LEU A 661 -24.80 13.37 -21.44
CA LEU A 661 -23.65 12.53 -21.70
C LEU A 661 -23.82 11.21 -20.93
N PHE A 662 -23.43 10.10 -21.55
CA PHE A 662 -23.39 8.79 -20.92
C PHE A 662 -21.98 8.23 -21.07
N PHE A 663 -21.38 7.75 -19.99
CA PHE A 663 -20.04 7.14 -19.98
C PHE A 663 -20.13 5.71 -19.44
N GLY A 664 -19.52 4.74 -20.12
CA GLY A 664 -19.53 3.33 -19.73
C GLY A 664 -20.62 2.46 -20.39
N SER A 665 -21.58 3.05 -21.10
CA SER A 665 -22.52 2.31 -21.95
C SER A 665 -23.17 3.22 -22.99
N SER A 666 -23.89 2.65 -23.95
CA SER A 666 -24.81 3.37 -24.84
C SER A 666 -26.05 3.86 -24.10
N ARG A 667 -26.74 4.86 -24.65
CA ARG A 667 -27.96 5.47 -24.06
C ARG A 667 -29.12 4.47 -23.83
N ASP A 668 -29.12 3.34 -24.53
CA ASP A 668 -30.10 2.25 -24.39
C ASP A 668 -29.63 1.10 -23.45
N GLY A 669 -28.40 1.17 -22.92
CA GLY A 669 -27.83 0.14 -22.04
C GLY A 669 -27.41 -1.15 -22.76
N LEU A 670 -27.40 -1.18 -24.10
CA LEU A 670 -27.13 -2.39 -24.88
C LEU A 670 -25.64 -2.62 -25.15
N MET A 671 -24.80 -1.58 -25.16
CA MET A 671 -23.38 -1.63 -25.54
C MET A 671 -22.45 -1.25 -24.38
N GLU A 672 -22.41 -2.09 -23.33
CA GLU A 672 -21.64 -1.86 -22.10
C GLU A 672 -20.11 -1.88 -22.26
N PHE A 673 -19.42 -1.06 -21.47
CA PHE A 673 -17.97 -1.03 -21.32
C PHE A 673 -17.49 -1.85 -20.11
N GLY A 674 -16.36 -2.54 -20.29
CA GLY A 674 -15.62 -3.24 -19.23
C GLY A 674 -14.21 -2.67 -19.11
N GLY A 675 -13.95 -1.85 -18.09
CA GLY A 675 -12.69 -1.11 -17.96
C GLY A 675 -12.77 0.06 -16.97
N LYS A 676 -11.80 0.97 -16.98
CA LYS A 676 -11.79 2.16 -16.09
C LYS A 676 -11.80 3.45 -16.92
N LEU A 677 -12.45 4.47 -16.38
CA LEU A 677 -12.35 5.86 -16.83
C LEU A 677 -11.88 6.72 -15.66
N ASP A 678 -11.17 7.80 -15.97
CA ASP A 678 -10.48 8.66 -14.99
C ASP A 678 -10.35 10.10 -15.53
N GLU A 679 -10.48 11.09 -14.64
CA GLU A 679 -10.37 12.53 -14.94
C GLU A 679 -11.20 13.01 -16.17
N ILE A 680 -12.53 12.81 -16.17
CA ILE A 680 -13.42 13.18 -17.29
C ILE A 680 -13.74 14.68 -17.30
N ALA A 681 -13.21 15.40 -18.28
CA ALA A 681 -13.47 16.81 -18.55
C ALA A 681 -14.44 17.04 -19.72
N PHE A 682 -15.39 17.95 -19.52
CA PHE A 682 -16.25 18.50 -20.58
C PHE A 682 -15.97 20.00 -20.75
N PHE A 683 -15.64 20.41 -21.97
CA PHE A 683 -15.52 21.82 -22.37
C PHE A 683 -16.66 22.17 -23.31
N ASN A 684 -17.40 23.24 -23.04
CA ASN A 684 -18.47 23.76 -23.90
C ASN A 684 -17.97 24.49 -25.17
N ARG A 685 -16.75 24.17 -25.60
CA ARG A 685 -16.01 24.71 -26.76
C ARG A 685 -15.13 23.63 -27.37
N ALA A 686 -14.71 23.82 -28.62
CA ALA A 686 -13.61 23.03 -29.18
C ALA A 686 -12.27 23.47 -28.56
N LEU A 687 -11.46 22.52 -28.07
CA LEU A 687 -10.06 22.77 -27.70
C LEU A 687 -9.18 22.91 -28.94
N SER A 688 -8.08 23.65 -28.79
CA SER A 688 -6.99 23.73 -29.77
C SER A 688 -6.04 22.53 -29.68
N GLU A 689 -5.26 22.32 -30.74
CA GLU A 689 -4.20 21.31 -30.77
C GLU A 689 -3.15 21.51 -29.66
N ASP A 690 -2.80 22.77 -29.35
CA ASP A 690 -1.84 23.09 -28.29
C ASP A 690 -2.39 22.84 -26.88
N GLU A 691 -3.68 23.08 -26.63
CA GLU A 691 -4.32 22.73 -25.35
C GLU A 691 -4.33 21.22 -25.11
N ILE A 692 -4.75 20.45 -26.11
CA ILE A 692 -4.77 18.96 -26.05
C ILE A 692 -3.35 18.41 -25.82
N ARG A 693 -2.36 18.94 -26.56
CA ARG A 693 -0.95 18.56 -26.37
C ARG A 693 -0.40 19.01 -25.02
N LYS A 694 -0.85 20.14 -24.47
CA LYS A 694 -0.45 20.64 -23.14
C LYS A 694 -1.01 19.76 -22.03
N HIS A 695 -2.29 19.37 -22.09
CA HIS A 695 -2.90 18.46 -21.10
C HIS A 695 -2.19 17.10 -21.12
N PHE A 696 -2.00 16.51 -22.30
CA PHE A 696 -1.27 15.24 -22.44
C PHE A 696 0.17 15.32 -21.92
N LYS A 697 0.89 16.42 -22.20
CA LYS A 697 2.25 16.66 -21.69
C LYS A 697 2.26 16.85 -20.17
N ALA A 698 1.26 17.50 -19.57
CA ALA A 698 1.22 17.74 -18.13
C ALA A 698 1.19 16.43 -17.32
N ALA A 699 0.59 15.37 -17.85
CA ALA A 699 0.64 14.02 -17.28
C ALA A 699 1.98 13.28 -17.49
N HIS A 700 2.85 13.81 -18.34
CA HIS A 700 4.15 13.23 -18.75
C HIS A 700 5.31 14.24 -18.59
N SER A 701 5.17 15.19 -17.66
CA SER A 701 6.18 16.20 -17.35
C SER A 701 6.38 16.28 -15.86
N ARG A 702 7.62 16.40 -15.39
CA ARG A 702 7.86 16.81 -14.00
C ARG A 702 7.27 18.21 -13.82
N GLU A 703 6.53 18.44 -12.74
CA GLU A 703 6.24 19.80 -12.28
C GLU A 703 7.55 20.46 -11.78
N GLU A 704 8.33 20.96 -12.74
CA GLU A 704 9.21 22.08 -12.48
C GLU A 704 8.32 23.25 -12.07
N LYS A 705 8.31 23.56 -10.76
CA LYS A 705 7.77 24.83 -10.27
C LYS A 705 8.42 25.94 -11.08
N GLN A 706 7.61 26.72 -11.78
CA GLN A 706 8.07 27.81 -12.64
C GLN A 706 8.52 29.02 -11.78
N SER A 707 9.57 28.80 -11.02
CA SER A 707 10.34 29.79 -10.25
C SER A 707 11.78 29.66 -10.70
N SER A 708 12.12 30.32 -11.81
CA SER A 708 13.46 30.36 -12.39
C SER A 708 14.41 31.20 -11.53
N VAL A 709 14.73 30.69 -10.35
CA VAL A 709 15.98 31.02 -9.66
C VAL A 709 16.99 30.00 -10.16
N GLU A 710 17.93 30.47 -10.99
CA GLU A 710 19.08 29.69 -11.43
C GLU A 710 19.96 29.40 -10.20
N VAL A 711 19.74 28.25 -9.55
CA VAL A 711 20.58 27.79 -8.45
C VAL A 711 21.91 27.33 -9.04
N LYS A 712 22.83 28.28 -9.19
CA LYS A 712 24.21 27.99 -9.57
C LYS A 712 24.84 27.09 -8.50
N PRO A 713 25.70 26.13 -8.90
CA PRO A 713 26.53 25.45 -7.93
C PRO A 713 27.38 26.48 -7.18
N LEU A 714 27.55 26.27 -5.88
CA LEU A 714 28.47 27.06 -5.08
C LEU A 714 29.90 26.79 -5.57
N SER A 715 30.76 27.81 -5.59
CA SER A 715 32.19 27.58 -5.78
C SER A 715 32.72 26.70 -4.63
N PRO A 716 33.85 25.97 -4.81
CA PRO A 716 34.41 25.11 -3.76
C PRO A 716 34.52 25.80 -2.39
N LYS A 717 34.95 27.07 -2.37
CA LYS A 717 35.06 27.90 -1.16
C LYS A 717 33.72 28.29 -0.53
N GLU A 718 32.69 28.54 -1.34
CA GLU A 718 31.32 28.77 -0.83
C GLU A 718 30.70 27.47 -0.30
N SER A 719 30.98 26.33 -0.95
CA SER A 719 30.53 25.00 -0.52
C SER A 719 31.05 24.63 0.88
N MET A 720 32.32 24.93 1.18
CA MET A 720 32.86 24.81 2.55
C MET A 720 32.02 25.58 3.58
N SER A 721 31.61 26.82 3.26
CA SER A 721 30.91 27.71 4.20
C SER A 721 29.51 27.24 4.61
N VAL A 722 28.91 26.30 3.85
CA VAL A 722 27.61 25.68 4.15
C VAL A 722 27.73 24.21 4.55
N THR A 723 28.95 23.67 4.64
CA THR A 723 29.20 22.27 5.02
C THR A 723 29.35 22.15 6.53
N HIS A 724 28.69 21.15 7.14
CA HIS A 724 28.77 20.88 8.57
C HIS A 724 29.59 19.61 8.83
N VAL A 725 30.67 19.76 9.59
CA VAL A 725 31.52 18.65 10.08
C VAL A 725 31.16 18.28 11.53
N ALA A 726 31.63 17.11 11.97
CA ALA A 726 31.47 16.67 13.36
C ALA A 726 32.40 17.46 14.31
N GLU A 727 32.06 17.48 15.60
CA GLU A 727 32.90 18.11 16.63
C GLU A 727 34.29 17.45 16.69
N GLY A 728 35.34 18.28 16.69
CA GLY A 728 36.74 17.84 16.63
C GLY A 728 37.34 17.68 15.22
N PHE A 729 36.57 17.92 14.15
CA PHE A 729 37.04 17.90 12.77
C PHE A 729 37.10 19.31 12.16
N GLU A 730 38.01 19.50 11.21
CA GLU A 730 38.12 20.69 10.36
C GLU A 730 37.82 20.31 8.89
N LEU A 731 37.42 21.29 8.07
CA LEU A 731 37.27 21.12 6.62
C LEU A 731 38.21 22.09 5.89
N GLN A 732 39.10 21.55 5.06
CA GLN A 732 40.05 22.30 4.25
C GLN A 732 39.86 21.94 2.77
N LEU A 733 40.16 22.87 1.87
CA LEU A 733 40.11 22.69 0.42
C LEU A 733 41.54 22.62 -0.11
N VAL A 734 42.03 21.42 -0.36
CA VAL A 734 43.42 21.17 -0.78
C VAL A 734 43.58 21.03 -2.30
N LEU A 735 42.50 20.80 -3.05
CA LEU A 735 42.50 20.56 -4.50
C LEU A 735 41.12 20.89 -5.11
N ALA A 736 41.10 21.45 -6.32
CA ALA A 736 39.90 21.83 -7.07
C ALA A 736 40.15 21.95 -8.59
N GLU A 737 39.11 22.25 -9.36
CA GLU A 737 39.23 22.67 -10.76
C GLU A 737 40.10 23.95 -10.88
N PRO A 738 40.99 24.07 -11.88
CA PRO A 738 41.14 23.21 -13.06
C PRO A 738 42.20 22.11 -12.93
N LEU A 739 42.78 21.90 -11.73
CA LEU A 739 43.84 20.91 -11.52
C LEU A 739 43.32 19.47 -11.60
N VAL A 740 42.08 19.25 -11.19
CA VAL A 740 41.30 18.04 -11.45
C VAL A 740 39.97 18.36 -12.13
N LEU A 741 39.39 17.36 -12.80
CA LEU A 741 38.06 17.38 -13.43
C LEU A 741 37.38 16.01 -13.25
N ASP A 742 36.12 16.01 -12.81
CA ASP A 742 35.31 14.79 -12.59
C ASP A 742 36.00 13.68 -11.76
N PRO A 743 36.58 13.98 -10.58
CA PRO A 743 37.25 13.00 -9.74
C PRO A 743 36.28 12.01 -9.11
N VAL A 744 36.60 10.71 -9.18
CA VAL A 744 35.75 9.61 -8.66
C VAL A 744 36.42 8.72 -7.61
N ALA A 745 37.75 8.68 -7.60
CA ALA A 745 38.55 8.02 -6.57
C ALA A 745 39.91 8.71 -6.46
N PHE A 746 40.52 8.69 -5.28
CA PHE A 746 41.87 9.16 -5.06
C PHE A 746 42.56 8.37 -3.94
N ASP A 747 43.89 8.36 -3.93
CA ASP A 747 44.71 7.83 -2.84
C ASP A 747 46.09 8.53 -2.82
N TRP A 748 46.81 8.47 -1.68
CA TRP A 748 48.08 9.17 -1.48
C TRP A 748 49.28 8.23 -1.62
N GLY A 749 50.33 8.70 -2.31
CA GLY A 749 51.64 8.08 -2.32
C GLY A 749 52.37 8.23 -0.97
N PRO A 750 53.39 7.39 -0.71
CA PRO A 750 54.21 7.47 0.52
C PRO A 750 55.10 8.73 0.58
N ASP A 751 55.19 9.44 -0.53
CA ASP A 751 55.82 10.73 -0.82
C ASP A 751 54.90 11.93 -0.55
N GLY A 752 53.58 11.71 -0.43
CA GLY A 752 52.57 12.76 -0.30
C GLY A 752 51.92 13.19 -1.63
N GLU A 753 52.35 12.64 -2.77
CA GLU A 753 51.72 12.91 -4.07
C GLU A 753 50.32 12.30 -4.13
N LEU A 754 49.38 13.02 -4.75
CA LEU A 754 47.96 12.66 -4.75
C LEU A 754 47.53 12.12 -6.12
N TRP A 755 47.13 10.86 -6.12
CA TRP A 755 46.74 10.11 -7.32
C TRP A 755 45.23 10.15 -7.48
N VAL A 756 44.72 10.72 -8.58
CA VAL A 756 43.28 10.98 -8.76
C VAL A 756 42.75 10.34 -10.04
N ALA A 757 41.79 9.44 -9.93
CA ALA A 757 41.04 8.90 -11.06
C ALA A 757 39.94 9.89 -11.49
N GLU A 758 40.01 10.37 -12.73
CA GLU A 758 39.03 11.23 -13.38
C GLU A 758 38.14 10.41 -14.33
N MET A 759 36.81 10.50 -14.20
CA MET A 759 35.85 9.79 -15.04
C MET A 759 35.15 10.74 -16.03
N ALA A 760 35.95 11.51 -16.78
CA ALA A 760 35.46 12.51 -17.74
C ALA A 760 34.65 11.93 -18.92
N ASP A 761 34.62 10.61 -19.09
CA ASP A 761 33.74 9.90 -20.02
C ASP A 761 32.34 9.58 -19.47
N TYR A 762 32.07 9.81 -18.18
CA TYR A 762 30.78 9.49 -17.57
C TYR A 762 29.61 10.29 -18.17
N PRO A 763 28.44 9.67 -18.47
CA PRO A 763 28.11 8.25 -18.40
C PRO A 763 28.23 7.50 -19.74
N MET A 764 28.53 8.18 -20.84
CA MET A 764 28.28 7.68 -22.21
C MET A 764 29.52 7.64 -23.13
N GLY A 765 30.71 7.94 -22.62
CA GLY A 765 31.90 8.18 -23.43
C GLY A 765 31.98 9.63 -23.92
N MET A 766 33.21 10.07 -24.23
CA MET A 766 33.53 11.44 -24.72
C MET A 766 32.78 11.84 -26.00
N ASP A 767 32.20 10.89 -26.72
CA ASP A 767 31.43 11.07 -27.96
C ASP A 767 29.97 10.60 -27.85
N ASN A 768 29.51 10.25 -26.64
CA ASN A 768 28.24 9.57 -26.34
C ASN A 768 28.07 8.18 -26.99
N LYS A 769 29.17 7.51 -27.37
CA LYS A 769 29.18 6.15 -27.95
C LYS A 769 30.21 5.22 -27.30
N GLY A 770 30.68 5.58 -26.10
CA GLY A 770 31.65 4.80 -25.35
C GLY A 770 33.12 5.11 -25.67
N LYS A 771 33.46 6.19 -26.40
CA LYS A 771 34.86 6.60 -26.51
C LYS A 771 35.43 6.94 -25.13
N TYR A 772 36.50 6.25 -24.75
CA TYR A 772 37.19 6.46 -23.48
C TYR A 772 37.71 7.90 -23.32
N GLY A 773 37.66 8.38 -22.09
CA GLY A 773 38.11 9.72 -21.67
C GLY A 773 38.64 9.75 -20.24
N GLY A 774 38.43 8.66 -19.50
CA GLY A 774 38.99 8.46 -18.18
C GLY A 774 40.50 8.40 -18.16
N ARG A 775 41.07 8.85 -17.05
CA ARG A 775 42.51 9.04 -16.86
C ARG A 775 42.85 9.12 -15.37
N VAL A 776 44.13 8.95 -15.04
CA VAL A 776 44.67 9.24 -13.71
C VAL A 776 45.52 10.50 -13.78
N ARG A 777 45.31 11.41 -12.82
CA ARG A 777 46.22 12.49 -12.53
C ARG A 777 47.23 12.09 -11.46
N LEU A 778 48.46 12.51 -11.68
CA LEU A 778 49.41 12.75 -10.60
C LEU A 778 49.31 14.22 -10.23
N VAL A 779 49.00 14.52 -8.97
CA VAL A 779 48.84 15.88 -8.46
C VAL A 779 49.85 16.11 -7.33
N THR A 780 50.63 17.18 -7.43
CA THR A 780 51.74 17.48 -6.52
C THR A 780 51.53 18.84 -5.86
N ASP A 781 51.83 18.92 -4.57
CA ASP A 781 52.16 20.16 -3.87
C ASP A 781 53.64 20.45 -4.17
N SER A 782 53.94 21.65 -4.67
CA SER A 782 55.29 22.03 -5.10
C SER A 782 56.07 22.87 -4.08
N ASP A 783 55.46 23.31 -2.97
CA ASP A 783 56.13 24.11 -1.92
C ASP A 783 55.85 23.72 -0.45
N ASP A 784 55.18 22.58 -0.22
CA ASP A 784 54.94 21.93 1.09
C ASP A 784 54.05 22.77 2.02
N ASP A 785 53.06 23.47 1.43
CA ASP A 785 52.10 24.33 2.14
C ASP A 785 50.78 23.60 2.50
N GLY A 786 50.53 22.44 1.89
CA GLY A 786 49.33 21.61 2.06
C GLY A 786 48.28 21.79 0.97
N LEU A 787 48.53 22.62 -0.04
CA LEU A 787 47.64 22.86 -1.19
C LEU A 787 48.29 22.37 -2.48
N TYR A 788 47.60 21.47 -3.17
CA TYR A 788 48.08 20.92 -4.44
C TYR A 788 48.01 21.97 -5.55
N ASP A 789 49.16 22.28 -6.19
CA ASP A 789 49.30 23.38 -7.16
C ASP A 789 49.54 22.92 -8.61
N LYS A 790 50.01 21.68 -8.81
CA LYS A 790 50.46 21.13 -10.10
C LYS A 790 49.78 19.79 -10.40
N SER A 791 49.37 19.59 -11.65
CA SER A 791 48.64 18.39 -12.10
C SER A 791 49.16 17.88 -13.45
N THR A 792 49.56 16.61 -13.50
CA THR A 792 50.05 15.89 -14.67
C THR A 792 49.07 14.77 -15.03
N VAL A 793 48.86 14.50 -16.32
CA VAL A 793 48.15 13.28 -16.77
C VAL A 793 49.17 12.14 -16.78
N PHE A 794 49.11 11.25 -15.80
CA PHE A 794 50.00 10.11 -15.67
C PHE A 794 49.61 8.95 -16.58
N LEU A 795 48.30 8.68 -16.66
CA LEU A 795 47.74 7.55 -17.39
C LEU A 795 46.41 7.94 -18.03
N ASP A 796 46.19 7.57 -19.28
CA ASP A 796 45.04 7.95 -20.10
C ASP A 796 44.50 6.78 -20.96
N GLU A 797 43.44 7.05 -21.71
CA GLU A 797 42.68 6.08 -22.52
C GLU A 797 42.00 4.96 -21.69
N LEU A 798 41.53 5.29 -20.48
CA LEU A 798 40.87 4.33 -19.57
C LEU A 798 39.35 4.29 -19.76
N SER A 799 38.77 3.08 -19.74
CA SER A 799 37.32 2.84 -19.79
C SER A 799 36.68 3.10 -18.42
N PHE A 800 36.21 4.33 -18.17
CA PHE A 800 35.51 4.73 -16.96
C PHE A 800 36.20 4.23 -15.65
N PRO A 801 37.42 4.70 -15.34
CA PRO A 801 38.17 4.24 -14.17
C PRO A 801 37.45 4.61 -12.88
N ALA A 802 37.39 3.68 -11.91
CA ALA A 802 36.61 3.81 -10.68
C ALA A 802 37.40 3.44 -9.41
N GLY A 803 38.72 3.27 -9.52
CA GLY A 803 39.60 3.06 -8.37
C GLY A 803 41.07 3.27 -8.73
N VAL A 804 41.82 3.79 -7.78
CA VAL A 804 43.25 4.11 -7.88
C VAL A 804 43.90 3.82 -6.53
N MET A 805 45.11 3.26 -6.52
CA MET A 805 45.85 2.91 -5.30
C MET A 805 47.36 2.75 -5.58
N PRO A 806 48.26 3.52 -4.94
CA PRO A 806 49.71 3.33 -5.03
C PRO A 806 50.17 1.94 -4.58
N TRP A 807 51.10 1.36 -5.34
CA TRP A 807 51.58 -0.01 -5.14
C TRP A 807 52.94 -0.21 -5.81
N ARG A 808 53.97 -0.57 -5.02
CA ARG A 808 55.39 -0.59 -5.47
C ARG A 808 55.82 0.78 -5.99
N GLU A 809 56.59 0.83 -7.08
CA GLU A 809 57.08 2.04 -7.75
C GLU A 809 56.00 2.68 -8.66
N GLY A 810 54.73 2.31 -8.49
CA GLY A 810 53.64 2.69 -9.39
C GLY A 810 52.26 2.52 -8.76
N LEU A 811 51.29 2.10 -9.57
CA LEU A 811 49.87 2.35 -9.33
C LEU A 811 48.99 1.18 -9.79
N LEU A 812 48.02 0.78 -8.95
CA LEU A 812 46.90 -0.07 -9.36
C LEU A 812 45.71 0.78 -9.79
N VAL A 813 45.10 0.43 -10.94
CA VAL A 813 43.98 1.16 -11.53
C VAL A 813 42.83 0.21 -11.89
N ALA A 814 41.69 0.42 -11.26
CA ALA A 814 40.47 -0.34 -11.50
C ALA A 814 39.66 0.34 -12.63
N ALA A 815 39.65 -0.28 -13.82
CA ALA A 815 38.95 0.23 -15.00
C ALA A 815 38.40 -0.96 -15.81
N ALA A 816 37.13 -1.31 -15.60
CA ALA A 816 36.53 -2.48 -16.23
C ALA A 816 36.71 -2.46 -17.76
N PRO A 817 37.12 -3.57 -18.40
CA PRO A 817 37.11 -4.94 -17.88
C PRO A 817 38.38 -5.40 -17.12
N ILE A 818 39.31 -4.50 -16.79
CA ILE A 818 40.64 -4.84 -16.24
C ILE A 818 40.94 -4.23 -14.86
N LEU A 819 41.91 -4.85 -14.17
CA LEU A 819 42.72 -4.23 -13.13
C LEU A 819 44.16 -4.11 -13.67
N LEU A 820 44.60 -2.87 -13.86
CA LEU A 820 45.90 -2.52 -14.45
C LEU A 820 46.91 -2.18 -13.35
N TYR A 821 48.18 -2.49 -13.60
CA TYR A 821 49.35 -1.89 -12.97
C TYR A 821 50.01 -0.90 -13.95
N ALA A 822 50.35 0.29 -13.47
CA ALA A 822 51.01 1.33 -14.24
C ALA A 822 52.19 1.92 -13.45
N GLU A 823 53.33 2.12 -14.10
CA GLU A 823 54.60 2.55 -13.49
C GLU A 823 55.32 3.49 -14.46
N ASP A 824 56.06 4.47 -13.91
CA ASP A 824 56.91 5.43 -14.63
C ASP A 824 58.37 5.12 -14.29
N THR A 825 59.14 4.67 -15.29
CA THR A 825 60.52 4.22 -15.09
C THR A 825 61.61 5.24 -15.45
N ASP A 826 61.25 6.41 -16.02
CA ASP A 826 62.19 7.49 -16.35
C ASP A 826 61.91 8.85 -15.66
N SER A 827 60.83 8.91 -14.88
CA SER A 827 60.40 10.03 -14.04
C SER A 827 59.96 11.29 -14.81
N ASP A 828 59.36 11.14 -16.00
CA ASP A 828 58.72 12.24 -16.73
C ASP A 828 57.32 12.63 -16.19
N GLY A 829 56.74 11.80 -15.32
CA GLY A 829 55.42 11.95 -14.72
C GLY A 829 54.32 11.18 -15.45
N ARG A 830 54.67 10.17 -16.27
CA ARG A 830 53.73 9.37 -17.08
C ARG A 830 54.09 7.88 -17.06
N ALA A 831 53.06 7.04 -17.06
CA ALA A 831 53.25 5.60 -17.10
C ALA A 831 53.72 5.10 -18.48
N ASP A 832 55.01 4.73 -18.58
CA ASP A 832 55.58 3.99 -19.71
C ASP A 832 55.26 2.49 -19.60
N ILE A 833 55.21 1.95 -18.38
CA ILE A 833 54.71 0.60 -18.11
C ILE A 833 53.19 0.63 -17.95
N ARG A 834 52.49 -0.21 -18.73
CA ARG A 834 51.06 -0.50 -18.59
C ARG A 834 50.84 -2.02 -18.67
N GLN A 835 50.58 -2.67 -17.52
CA GLN A 835 50.42 -4.12 -17.42
C GLN A 835 49.04 -4.50 -16.86
N THR A 836 48.23 -5.24 -17.61
CA THR A 836 47.02 -5.88 -17.06
C THR A 836 47.42 -6.97 -16.06
N LEU A 837 46.96 -6.85 -14.81
CA LEU A 837 47.14 -7.89 -13.78
C LEU A 837 45.98 -8.89 -13.79
N PHE A 838 44.75 -8.41 -13.96
CA PHE A 838 43.54 -9.21 -14.04
C PHE A 838 42.59 -8.65 -15.11
N GLU A 839 41.85 -9.53 -15.77
CA GLU A 839 40.88 -9.21 -16.82
C GLU A 839 39.61 -10.06 -16.62
N GLY A 840 38.45 -9.53 -17.04
CA GLY A 840 37.16 -10.22 -16.97
C GLY A 840 36.15 -9.56 -16.03
N PHE A 841 36.42 -8.36 -15.52
CA PHE A 841 35.43 -7.58 -14.77
C PHE A 841 34.32 -7.09 -15.69
N TYR A 842 33.07 -7.16 -15.25
CA TYR A 842 31.92 -6.85 -16.10
C TYR A 842 31.71 -5.33 -16.24
N GLU A 843 31.70 -4.84 -17.48
CA GLU A 843 31.62 -3.40 -17.80
C GLU A 843 30.27 -2.74 -17.50
N GLY A 844 29.17 -3.49 -17.73
CA GLY A 844 27.79 -3.18 -17.32
C GLY A 844 27.36 -1.72 -17.22
N ASN A 845 26.78 -1.37 -16.07
CA ASN A 845 26.57 0.01 -15.64
C ASN A 845 27.89 0.52 -15.04
N GLN A 846 28.35 1.69 -15.48
CA GLN A 846 29.53 2.40 -15.00
C GLN A 846 29.59 2.46 -13.46
N GLN A 847 28.45 2.66 -12.80
CA GLN A 847 28.33 2.75 -11.33
C GLN A 847 28.57 1.42 -10.58
N LEU A 848 28.65 0.29 -11.29
CA LEU A 848 28.76 -1.07 -10.73
C LEU A 848 30.07 -1.78 -11.13
N ARG A 849 30.96 -1.10 -11.86
CA ARG A 849 32.28 -1.60 -12.29
C ARG A 849 33.20 -1.91 -11.10
N ILE A 850 34.33 -2.57 -11.36
CA ILE A 850 35.39 -2.76 -10.36
C ILE A 850 35.83 -1.41 -9.79
N ASN A 851 35.85 -1.29 -8.46
CA ASN A 851 36.19 -0.08 -7.72
C ASN A 851 36.76 -0.42 -6.32
N GLY A 852 37.15 0.61 -5.55
CA GLY A 852 37.43 0.50 -4.12
C GLY A 852 38.61 -0.41 -3.78
N LEU A 853 39.79 -0.09 -4.31
CA LEU A 853 41.05 -0.79 -4.02
C LEU A 853 41.54 -0.39 -2.61
N TYR A 854 41.58 -1.34 -1.66
CA TYR A 854 42.01 -1.06 -0.28
C TYR A 854 42.77 -2.22 0.36
N TRP A 855 43.75 -1.91 1.21
CA TRP A 855 44.41 -2.89 2.08
C TRP A 855 43.46 -3.43 3.15
N GLY A 856 43.33 -4.76 3.21
CA GLY A 856 42.71 -5.47 4.32
C GLY A 856 43.67 -5.76 5.46
N LEU A 857 43.12 -6.02 6.66
CA LEU A 857 43.87 -6.39 7.86
C LEU A 857 44.60 -7.75 7.74
N ASP A 858 44.35 -8.49 6.66
CA ASP A 858 44.99 -9.73 6.26
C ASP A 858 46.23 -9.52 5.36
N ASN A 859 46.58 -8.28 5.03
CA ASN A 859 47.62 -7.88 4.06
C ASN A 859 47.31 -8.32 2.62
N THR A 860 46.03 -8.35 2.23
CA THR A 860 45.62 -8.47 0.82
C THR A 860 44.94 -7.18 0.36
N VAL A 861 44.96 -6.93 -0.96
CA VAL A 861 44.21 -5.81 -1.56
C VAL A 861 42.82 -6.32 -1.95
N HIS A 862 41.79 -5.73 -1.35
CA HIS A 862 40.40 -6.01 -1.65
C HIS A 862 39.89 -5.04 -2.72
N CYS A 863 38.89 -5.47 -3.49
CA CYS A 863 38.16 -4.63 -4.44
C CYS A 863 36.68 -5.01 -4.45
N ALA A 864 35.82 -4.07 -4.84
CA ALA A 864 34.39 -4.31 -5.02
C ALA A 864 34.05 -4.39 -6.52
N SER A 865 33.26 -5.39 -6.91
CA SER A 865 32.65 -5.50 -8.25
C SER A 865 31.15 -5.69 -8.08
N GLY A 866 30.39 -4.59 -8.22
CA GLY A 866 28.94 -4.57 -8.01
C GLY A 866 28.12 -5.16 -9.16
N ALA A 867 28.75 -5.41 -10.30
CA ALA A 867 28.11 -6.00 -11.46
C ALA A 867 27.85 -7.51 -11.27
N HIS A 868 26.57 -7.88 -11.14
CA HIS A 868 26.11 -9.26 -11.21
C HIS A 868 25.99 -9.72 -12.68
N VAL A 869 26.28 -11.00 -12.93
CA VAL A 869 26.17 -11.69 -14.23
C VAL A 869 24.96 -12.63 -14.21
#